data_AF-A0A932WQ36-F1
#
_entry.id   AF-A0A932WQ36-F1
#
_cell.length_a   1.000
_cell.length_b   1.000
_cell.length_c   1.000
_cell.angle_alpha   90.00
_cell.angle_beta   90.00
_cell.angle_gamma   90.00
#
_symmetry.space_group_name_H-M   'P 1'
#
loop_
_entity.id
_entity.type
_entity.pdbx_description
1 polymer ?
#
loop_
_entity_poly.entity_id
_entity_poly.type
_entity_poly.pdbx_seq_one_letter_code
_entity_poly.pdbx_strand_id
1 'polypeptide(L)'
;MVRALSAVVVLVLACGCGQQAVQEDRAIDWSRGGDTVAFQHDTEGVYVAGKDGTGLTRIFEPDASVLATSRPLYNPTDGRLIFTTAYGPNGAPRQTNGPFPSPPEGKIVSQRPVRYTCWLRDDVADGNQHEPREIFQASCDHVGYVAAGLAVRWHPDGRRVVFIDAGAASDGRHGVFEFDLQTQKTRAIFPHRADAVIFDFTPGGSRLVCLAGFIGDPRDGSPLREQVAGLWIGEPGDDASWWKAPGSGASDASENLWLIESLRARRPAWTDDDQQFASVATEANSASNQPVTSLLQVTRLATRESQTVRTIQGSFSDLHWSRGGAQLGFVERTTEGDSALRTVDGDGTVSDPINTRPVRKFAGFDATGNKLAYVVADESGLPEPEHVWALVLSPDRLARDSVVVVDSSNLEHGRDVFSGLRVTFPAWSPQEDKLSLWLTFSPRYRSLFSFLLRWGLWPGDPAATLDLTTGDISWMAISPAEELQVGHFYLLNKDYARAWEWYEKANKKLPARQPPRDIQEFVQAIGAPERSQLFEYHCLTQLGRVDDARAKLAEFELAFFPAAAVAGGPASPTLDDVLRLFGPNPELLKHLLHDLYVAEVFMSVDAADAGIAFLRERSARAENDAQRLSGALALAQILLAGGQRDEYLTLCSEQIFPLGCEAWNTETASPAGAVPNASPAANPILSIIGSQSLLPLADPEFLAGISDPVLRQALDTWTSKRPQYANDLQLLAIDLFLRAAHLTLGDLEEAGACEARISANPLAKATLGEKPIADAVRDLTTSARRLGFTQ
;
A
#
# COMPACT_ATOMS: atom_id res chain seq x y z
N MET A 1 14.27 2.38 -24.56
CA MET A 1 13.56 1.83 -23.38
C MET A 1 14.15 2.36 -22.07
N VAL A 2 15.38 1.96 -21.69
CA VAL A 2 16.03 2.41 -20.42
C VAL A 2 16.12 3.93 -20.29
N ARG A 3 16.52 4.67 -21.34
CA ARG A 3 16.72 6.13 -21.25
C ARG A 3 15.44 6.97 -21.02
N ALA A 4 14.29 6.52 -21.50
CA ALA A 4 13.02 7.25 -21.34
C ALA A 4 12.40 6.98 -19.95
N LEU A 5 12.48 5.73 -19.48
CA LEU A 5 12.10 5.37 -18.11
C LEU A 5 13.03 6.04 -17.09
N SER A 6 14.34 6.07 -17.37
CA SER A 6 15.33 6.76 -16.55
C SER A 6 15.06 8.27 -16.45
N ALA A 7 14.52 8.93 -17.49
CA ALA A 7 14.23 10.36 -17.41
C ALA A 7 13.06 10.68 -16.46
N VAL A 8 12.02 9.83 -16.43
CA VAL A 8 10.88 9.97 -15.50
C VAL A 8 11.30 9.62 -14.07
N VAL A 9 12.08 8.56 -13.89
CA VAL A 9 12.62 8.16 -12.58
C VAL A 9 13.62 9.19 -12.02
N VAL A 10 14.48 9.78 -12.87
CA VAL A 10 15.43 10.82 -12.47
C VAL A 10 14.72 12.13 -12.09
N LEU A 11 13.60 12.49 -12.72
CA LEU A 11 12.83 13.68 -12.36
C LEU A 11 12.17 13.55 -10.98
N VAL A 12 11.71 12.34 -10.61
CA VAL A 12 11.14 12.06 -9.28
C VAL A 12 12.24 12.03 -8.20
N LEU A 13 13.43 11.53 -8.54
CA LEU A 13 14.57 11.48 -7.60
C LEU A 13 15.23 12.86 -7.38
N ALA A 14 15.17 13.79 -8.35
CA ALA A 14 15.84 15.09 -8.26
C ALA A 14 15.16 16.12 -7.33
N CYS A 15 13.92 15.89 -6.89
CA CYS A 15 13.17 16.82 -6.03
C CYS A 15 13.22 16.49 -4.52
N GLY A 16 13.98 15.47 -4.09
CA GLY A 16 13.83 14.87 -2.75
C GLY A 16 15.00 15.02 -1.76
N CYS A 17 16.04 15.79 -2.05
CA CYS A 17 17.22 15.82 -1.19
C CYS A 17 16.99 16.66 0.09
N GLY A 18 16.42 16.06 1.14
CA GLY A 18 16.65 16.47 2.54
C GLY A 18 15.45 16.88 3.39
N GLN A 19 14.20 16.76 2.94
CA GLN A 19 13.06 16.97 3.85
C GLN A 19 12.98 15.78 4.83
N GLN A 20 12.54 15.99 6.07
CA GLN A 20 12.08 14.90 6.96
C GLN A 20 10.62 14.51 6.61
N ALA A 21 10.22 13.27 6.84
CA ALA A 21 8.84 12.85 6.65
C ALA A 21 8.49 11.74 7.61
N VAL A 22 7.22 11.73 7.94
CA VAL A 22 6.65 10.89 8.97
C VAL A 22 5.40 10.27 8.39
N GLN A 23 5.24 8.98 8.60
CA GLN A 23 4.05 8.25 8.21
C GLN A 23 2.98 8.43 9.28
N GLU A 24 1.81 8.86 8.85
CA GLU A 24 0.62 9.01 9.67
C GLU A 24 0.29 7.73 10.46
N ASP A 25 -0.19 7.89 11.69
CA ASP A 25 -0.68 6.79 12.51
C ASP A 25 -2.20 6.89 12.58
N ARG A 26 -2.87 5.94 11.92
CA ARG A 26 -4.33 5.87 11.87
C ARG A 26 -4.91 4.90 12.90
N ALA A 27 -4.11 4.32 13.79
CA ALA A 27 -4.61 3.32 14.72
C ALA A 27 -5.87 3.79 15.47
N ILE A 28 -6.81 2.85 15.58
CA ILE A 28 -8.09 3.04 16.25
C ILE A 28 -7.86 2.84 17.74
N ASP A 29 -8.28 3.81 18.54
CA ASP A 29 -8.09 3.78 20.00
C ASP A 29 -9.32 3.15 20.67
N TRP A 30 -9.09 2.23 21.59
CA TRP A 30 -10.13 1.62 22.39
C TRP A 30 -10.35 2.42 23.67
N SER A 31 -11.62 2.57 24.06
CA SER A 31 -11.94 2.95 25.43
C SER A 31 -11.40 1.90 26.40
N ARG A 32 -11.15 2.29 27.65
CA ARG A 32 -10.69 1.37 28.71
C ARG A 32 -11.62 0.17 28.91
N GLY A 33 -12.92 0.37 28.74
CA GLY A 33 -13.94 -0.68 28.82
C GLY A 33 -14.00 -1.60 27.61
N GLY A 34 -13.35 -1.23 26.49
CA GLY A 34 -13.40 -1.97 25.25
C GLY A 34 -14.76 -1.94 24.55
N ASP A 35 -15.68 -1.08 24.99
CA ASP A 35 -17.06 -0.99 24.51
C ASP A 35 -17.22 0.05 23.39
N THR A 36 -16.36 1.06 23.36
CA THR A 36 -16.28 2.05 22.27
C THR A 36 -14.88 2.15 21.68
N VAL A 37 -14.82 2.61 20.43
CA VAL A 37 -13.60 2.92 19.68
C VAL A 37 -13.64 4.36 19.16
N ALA A 38 -12.48 4.97 18.98
CA ALA A 38 -12.32 6.30 18.41
C ALA A 38 -11.23 6.28 17.33
N PHE A 39 -11.45 6.97 16.22
CA PHE A 39 -10.50 6.98 15.11
C PHE A 39 -10.55 8.31 14.35
N GLN A 40 -9.49 8.58 13.60
CA GLN A 40 -9.41 9.70 12.67
C GLN A 40 -9.45 9.18 11.23
N HIS A 41 -10.12 9.91 10.35
CA HIS A 41 -10.16 9.62 8.92
C HIS A 41 -9.84 10.88 8.11
N ASP A 42 -8.57 11.12 7.84
CA ASP A 42 -8.01 12.14 6.96
C ASP A 42 -8.78 13.49 6.97
N THR A 43 -9.55 13.76 5.90
CA THR A 43 -10.34 14.97 5.68
C THR A 43 -11.76 14.88 6.24
N GLU A 44 -12.22 13.68 6.58
CA GLU A 44 -13.58 13.43 7.07
C GLU A 44 -13.70 13.69 8.57
N GLY A 45 -12.57 13.66 9.30
CA GLY A 45 -12.46 14.10 10.68
C GLY A 45 -12.33 12.99 11.71
N VAL A 46 -12.84 13.24 12.92
CA VAL A 46 -12.69 12.33 14.07
C VAL A 46 -14.03 11.71 14.42
N TYR A 47 -14.04 10.40 14.64
CA TYR A 47 -15.24 9.61 14.85
C TYR A 47 -15.15 8.77 16.12
N VAL A 48 -16.31 8.46 16.68
CA VAL A 48 -16.48 7.49 17.77
C VAL A 48 -17.60 6.53 17.41
N ALA A 49 -17.43 5.25 17.72
CA ALA A 49 -18.44 4.21 17.51
C ALA A 49 -18.39 3.19 18.65
N GLY A 50 -19.45 2.41 18.81
CA GLY A 50 -19.44 1.19 19.60
C GLY A 50 -18.53 0.13 18.97
N LYS A 51 -18.08 -0.82 19.78
CA LYS A 51 -17.23 -1.95 19.36
C LYS A 51 -17.84 -2.84 18.27
N ASP A 52 -19.15 -2.75 18.07
CA ASP A 52 -19.95 -3.44 17.05
C ASP A 52 -20.26 -2.55 15.83
N GLY A 53 -19.57 -1.40 15.72
CA GLY A 53 -19.76 -0.43 14.64
C GLY A 53 -21.04 0.40 14.76
N THR A 54 -21.85 0.21 15.80
CA THR A 54 -23.06 0.99 16.02
C THR A 54 -22.73 2.37 16.60
N GLY A 55 -23.68 3.32 16.54
CA GLY A 55 -23.50 4.64 17.16
C GLY A 55 -22.41 5.52 16.55
N LEU A 56 -21.99 5.23 15.31
CA LEU A 56 -20.95 5.98 14.59
C LEU A 56 -21.30 7.48 14.53
N THR A 57 -20.51 8.27 15.24
CA THR A 57 -20.72 9.70 15.43
C THR A 57 -19.46 10.46 15.05
N ARG A 58 -19.59 11.44 14.15
CA ARG A 58 -18.53 12.42 13.86
C ARG A 58 -18.47 13.43 14.99
N ILE A 59 -17.33 13.51 15.67
CA ILE A 59 -17.12 14.43 16.81
C ILE A 59 -16.32 15.68 16.42
N PHE A 60 -15.64 15.66 15.27
CA PHE A 60 -14.89 16.80 14.75
C PHE A 60 -14.81 16.73 13.22
N GLU A 61 -14.91 17.88 12.55
CA GLU A 61 -14.77 18.02 11.10
C GLU A 61 -13.65 19.02 10.79
N PRO A 62 -12.53 18.60 10.16
CA PRO A 62 -11.41 19.48 9.86
C PRO A 62 -11.76 20.41 8.69
N ASP A 63 -11.46 21.70 8.84
CA ASP A 63 -11.54 22.64 7.73
C ASP A 63 -10.34 22.53 6.77
N ALA A 64 -10.39 23.24 5.63
CA ALA A 64 -9.35 23.19 4.59
C ALA A 64 -7.97 23.73 5.02
N SER A 65 -7.87 24.40 6.17
CA SER A 65 -6.61 24.88 6.75
C SER A 65 -5.92 23.83 7.63
N VAL A 66 -6.64 22.78 8.04
CA VAL A 66 -6.07 21.66 8.81
C VAL A 66 -5.18 20.81 7.91
N LEU A 67 -3.89 20.79 8.25
CA LEU A 67 -2.86 20.04 7.53
C LEU A 67 -2.86 18.55 7.89
N ALA A 68 -3.11 18.24 9.16
CA ALA A 68 -3.20 16.89 9.71
C ALA A 68 -4.04 16.89 10.99
N THR A 69 -4.67 15.75 11.26
CA THR A 69 -5.43 15.47 12.49
C THR A 69 -4.82 14.23 13.13
N SER A 70 -4.55 14.25 14.44
CA SER A 70 -4.04 13.07 15.13
C SER A 70 -5.15 12.05 15.38
N ARG A 71 -4.78 10.78 15.58
CA ARG A 71 -5.71 9.83 16.18
C ARG A 71 -6.21 10.36 17.54
N PRO A 72 -7.48 10.14 17.88
CA PRO A 72 -8.00 10.46 19.21
C PRO A 72 -7.45 9.50 20.26
N LEU A 73 -7.33 9.97 21.50
CA LEU A 73 -6.82 9.21 22.65
C LEU A 73 -7.82 9.29 23.80
N TYR A 74 -8.29 8.14 24.28
CA TYR A 74 -9.15 8.02 25.44
C TYR A 74 -8.40 8.36 26.73
N ASN A 75 -9.11 9.00 27.64
CA ASN A 75 -8.62 9.26 28.98
C ASN A 75 -8.44 7.91 29.70
N PRO A 76 -7.32 7.68 30.41
CA PRO A 76 -7.07 6.42 31.11
C PRO A 76 -8.05 6.18 32.28
N THR A 77 -8.78 7.20 32.73
CA THR A 77 -9.64 7.16 33.92
C THR A 77 -11.13 7.29 33.63
N ASP A 78 -11.53 7.84 32.49
CA ASP A 78 -12.93 8.11 32.13
C ASP A 78 -13.14 8.13 30.61
N GLY A 79 -14.34 8.48 30.13
CA GLY A 79 -14.70 8.47 28.70
C GLY A 79 -14.25 9.69 27.89
N ARG A 80 -13.48 10.63 28.47
CA ARG A 80 -13.02 11.84 27.75
C ARG A 80 -12.01 11.49 26.66
N LEU A 81 -11.92 12.34 25.64
CA LEU A 81 -11.01 12.16 24.50
C LEU A 81 -10.17 13.42 24.28
N ILE A 82 -8.90 13.25 23.91
CA ILE A 82 -8.09 14.31 23.30
C ILE A 82 -7.67 13.96 21.89
N PHE A 83 -7.50 14.97 21.06
CA PHE A 83 -6.85 14.87 19.75
C PHE A 83 -6.22 16.21 19.39
N THR A 84 -5.44 16.26 18.32
CA THR A 84 -4.76 17.47 17.86
C THR A 84 -4.99 17.73 16.38
N THR A 85 -5.01 19.01 16.00
CA THR A 85 -5.04 19.45 14.60
C THR A 85 -3.87 20.38 14.31
N ALA A 86 -3.17 20.18 13.20
CA ALA A 86 -2.03 21.00 12.78
C ALA A 86 -2.43 22.03 11.72
N TYR A 87 -1.89 23.24 11.85
CA TYR A 87 -2.11 24.36 10.93
C TYR A 87 -0.77 24.89 10.44
N GLY A 88 -0.73 25.30 9.17
CA GLY A 88 0.44 25.98 8.62
C GLY A 88 0.66 27.35 9.25
N PRO A 89 1.88 27.92 9.16
CA PRO A 89 2.11 29.30 9.57
C PRO A 89 1.16 30.22 8.78
N ASN A 90 0.50 31.12 9.49
CA ASN A 90 -0.53 32.03 8.93
C ASN A 90 -1.78 31.35 8.34
N GLY A 91 -2.07 30.09 8.71
CA GLY A 91 -3.26 29.39 8.20
C GLY A 91 -3.15 29.04 6.72
N ALA A 92 -1.93 28.84 6.21
CA ALA A 92 -1.72 28.42 4.82
C ALA A 92 -2.55 27.16 4.52
N PRO A 93 -3.28 27.13 3.40
CA PRO A 93 -4.18 26.03 3.09
C PRO A 93 -3.41 24.72 2.93
N ARG A 94 -4.10 23.61 3.18
CA ARG A 94 -3.58 22.28 2.92
C ARG A 94 -3.15 22.19 1.45
N GLN A 95 -1.86 21.95 1.23
CA GLN A 95 -1.41 21.47 -0.08
C GLN A 95 -2.03 20.08 -0.26
N THR A 96 -2.96 19.97 -1.21
CA THR A 96 -3.50 18.68 -1.61
C THR A 96 -2.35 17.89 -2.23
N ASN A 97 -2.13 16.67 -1.74
CA ASN A 97 -1.08 15.79 -2.24
C ASN A 97 -1.50 15.23 -3.60
N GLY A 98 -1.62 16.09 -4.61
CA GLY A 98 -2.22 15.73 -5.89
C GLY A 98 -3.60 15.08 -5.74
N PRO A 99 -4.07 14.41 -6.79
CA PRO A 99 -5.32 13.66 -6.77
C PRO A 99 -5.18 12.28 -6.13
N PHE A 100 -4.00 11.85 -5.65
CA PHE A 100 -3.80 10.45 -5.28
C PHE A 100 -4.34 10.14 -3.88
N PRO A 101 -5.00 8.99 -3.67
CA PRO A 101 -5.49 8.58 -2.37
C PRO A 101 -4.32 8.37 -1.40
N SER A 102 -4.61 8.51 -0.10
CA SER A 102 -3.67 8.14 0.96
C SER A 102 -3.38 6.64 0.86
N PRO A 103 -2.11 6.22 0.98
CA PRO A 103 -1.80 4.79 1.04
C PRO A 103 -2.44 4.16 2.29
N PRO A 104 -2.80 2.86 2.26
CA PRO A 104 -3.42 2.17 3.40
C PRO A 104 -2.57 2.22 4.69
N GLU A 105 -1.26 2.35 4.55
CA GLU A 105 -0.31 2.48 5.65
C GLU A 105 -0.26 3.89 6.26
N GLY A 106 -1.13 4.82 5.82
CA GLY A 106 -1.18 6.20 6.30
C GLY A 106 -0.32 7.16 5.46
N LYS A 107 -0.77 8.41 5.36
CA LYS A 107 -0.12 9.43 4.53
C LYS A 107 1.29 9.76 5.04
N ILE A 108 2.24 9.90 4.10
CA ILE A 108 3.56 10.45 4.39
C ILE A 108 3.47 11.98 4.41
N VAL A 109 3.81 12.60 5.53
CA VAL A 109 3.79 14.05 5.71
C VAL A 109 5.20 14.61 5.83
N SER A 110 5.53 15.64 5.05
CA SER A 110 6.85 16.28 5.04
C SER A 110 7.02 17.33 6.14
N GLN A 111 8.27 17.52 6.59
CA GLN A 111 8.67 18.52 7.58
C GLN A 111 8.28 19.92 7.13
N ARG A 112 7.58 20.61 8.01
CA ARG A 112 7.22 22.01 7.89
C ARG A 112 6.82 22.52 9.28
N PRO A 113 7.18 23.76 9.63
CA PRO A 113 6.69 24.38 10.85
C PRO A 113 5.17 24.40 10.86
N VAL A 114 4.59 24.07 12.01
CA VAL A 114 3.15 24.11 12.26
C VAL A 114 2.88 24.62 13.67
N ARG A 115 1.69 25.21 13.83
CA ARG A 115 1.07 25.36 15.14
C ARG A 115 -0.04 24.35 15.22
N TYR A 116 -0.14 23.62 16.32
CA TYR A 116 -1.22 22.66 16.52
C TYR A 116 -2.09 23.03 17.72
N THR A 117 -3.35 22.63 17.65
CA THR A 117 -4.37 22.84 18.68
C THR A 117 -4.67 21.50 19.32
N CYS A 118 -4.73 21.45 20.65
CA CYS A 118 -5.22 20.29 21.38
C CYS A 118 -6.69 20.50 21.76
N TRP A 119 -7.51 19.52 21.39
CA TRP A 119 -8.95 19.48 21.62
C TRP A 119 -9.26 18.49 22.73
N LEU A 120 -10.24 18.83 23.57
CA LEU A 120 -10.81 17.97 24.59
C LEU A 120 -12.30 17.77 24.31
N ARG A 121 -12.74 16.53 24.21
CA ARG A 121 -14.16 16.16 24.24
C ARG A 121 -14.48 15.58 25.60
N ASP A 122 -15.45 16.18 26.28
CA ASP A 122 -15.95 15.70 27.56
C ASP A 122 -16.80 14.42 27.40
N ASP A 123 -16.95 13.64 28.47
CA ASP A 123 -17.66 12.35 28.46
C ASP A 123 -19.16 12.53 28.18
N VAL A 124 -19.78 11.53 27.54
CA VAL A 124 -21.21 11.53 27.18
C VAL A 124 -22.05 10.97 28.34
N ALA A 125 -21.86 11.51 29.56
CA ALA A 125 -22.57 11.01 30.74
C ALA A 125 -24.08 11.29 30.71
N ASP A 126 -24.52 12.34 30.00
CA ASP A 126 -25.91 12.81 29.97
C ASP A 126 -26.63 12.56 28.63
N GLY A 127 -26.06 11.77 27.73
CA GLY A 127 -26.60 11.55 26.38
C GLY A 127 -26.48 12.76 25.45
N ASN A 128 -26.00 13.90 25.93
CA ASN A 128 -25.69 15.07 25.11
C ASN A 128 -24.28 14.94 24.52
N GLN A 129 -24.18 15.06 23.19
CA GLN A 129 -22.89 15.14 22.52
C GLN A 129 -22.27 16.51 22.79
N HIS A 130 -21.14 16.53 23.50
CA HIS A 130 -20.34 17.74 23.68
C HIS A 130 -19.42 17.93 22.46
N GLU A 131 -19.48 19.12 21.85
CA GLU A 131 -18.50 19.54 20.86
C GLU A 131 -17.10 19.60 21.50
N PRO A 132 -16.04 19.17 20.80
CA PRO A 132 -14.68 19.31 21.30
C PRO A 132 -14.32 20.78 21.54
N ARG A 133 -13.72 21.07 22.69
CA ARG A 133 -13.23 22.41 23.03
C ARG A 133 -11.71 22.46 22.99
N GLU A 134 -11.18 23.57 22.50
CA GLU A 134 -9.75 23.86 22.57
C GLU A 134 -9.30 23.96 24.04
N ILE A 135 -8.18 23.32 24.37
CA ILE A 135 -7.55 23.44 25.69
C ILE A 135 -6.22 24.20 25.67
N PHE A 136 -5.41 24.04 24.62
CA PHE A 136 -4.19 24.83 24.39
C PHE A 136 -3.70 24.72 22.94
N GLN A 137 -2.74 25.57 22.57
CA GLN A 137 -1.97 25.50 21.33
C GLN A 137 -0.49 25.38 21.62
N ALA A 138 0.25 24.72 20.74
CA ALA A 138 1.70 24.57 20.80
C ALA A 138 2.31 24.58 19.40
N SER A 139 3.62 24.80 19.31
CA SER A 139 4.34 24.86 18.03
C SER A 139 5.25 23.65 17.86
N CYS A 140 5.39 23.17 16.64
CA CYS A 140 6.43 22.22 16.29
C CYS A 140 6.93 22.49 14.86
N ASP A 141 8.18 22.12 14.58
CA ASP A 141 8.81 22.30 13.27
C ASP A 141 8.36 21.24 12.22
N HIS A 142 7.51 20.28 12.63
CA HIS A 142 7.13 19.14 11.81
C HIS A 142 5.68 18.70 12.06
N VAL A 143 4.85 18.75 11.02
CA VAL A 143 3.46 18.22 11.01
C VAL A 143 3.33 16.73 11.40
N GLY A 144 4.44 15.98 11.36
CA GLY A 144 4.52 14.56 11.65
C GLY A 144 4.21 14.24 13.11
N TYR A 145 4.49 15.18 14.04
CA TYR A 145 4.09 15.01 15.43
C TYR A 145 2.58 14.89 15.59
N VAL A 146 1.80 15.62 14.80
CA VAL A 146 0.33 15.53 14.83
C VAL A 146 -0.14 14.31 14.05
N ALA A 147 0.31 14.14 12.81
CA ALA A 147 -0.14 13.05 11.93
C ALA A 147 0.16 11.65 12.51
N ALA A 148 1.33 11.45 13.12
CA ALA A 148 1.66 10.17 13.77
C ALA A 148 1.14 10.05 15.21
N GLY A 149 0.29 10.99 15.66
CA GLY A 149 -0.27 10.99 17.00
C GLY A 149 0.81 10.99 18.09
N LEU A 150 1.84 11.82 17.96
CA LEU A 150 3.00 11.90 18.88
C LEU A 150 3.02 13.19 19.70
N ALA A 151 2.23 14.18 19.31
CA ALA A 151 2.25 15.52 19.89
C ALA A 151 1.78 15.56 21.35
N VAL A 152 0.81 14.72 21.73
CA VAL A 152 0.15 14.76 23.04
C VAL A 152 -0.08 13.36 23.64
N ARG A 153 -0.08 13.27 24.97
CA ARG A 153 -0.56 12.11 25.74
C ARG A 153 -1.37 12.56 26.93
N TRP A 154 -2.33 11.73 27.34
CA TRP A 154 -2.91 11.87 28.66
C TRP A 154 -1.86 11.60 29.73
N HIS A 155 -1.86 12.40 30.79
CA HIS A 155 -1.23 12.01 32.02
C HIS A 155 -2.04 10.85 32.65
N PRO A 156 -1.40 9.84 33.29
CA PRO A 156 -2.07 8.67 33.86
C PRO A 156 -3.20 8.95 34.86
N ASP A 157 -3.15 10.10 35.55
CA ASP A 157 -4.21 10.57 36.45
C ASP A 157 -5.47 11.11 35.74
N GLY A 158 -5.43 11.24 34.42
CA GLY A 158 -6.52 11.77 33.59
C GLY A 158 -6.81 13.26 33.78
N ARG A 159 -6.01 14.01 34.56
CA ARG A 159 -6.25 15.43 34.88
C ARG A 159 -5.32 16.39 34.15
N ARG A 160 -4.25 15.86 33.56
CA ARG A 160 -3.23 16.62 32.85
C ARG A 160 -3.01 16.04 31.46
N VAL A 161 -2.49 16.86 30.56
CA VAL A 161 -2.09 16.48 29.20
C VAL A 161 -0.60 16.81 29.04
N VAL A 162 0.20 15.84 28.64
CA VAL A 162 1.61 16.04 28.31
C VAL A 162 1.75 16.27 26.81
N PHE A 163 2.61 17.19 26.40
CA PHE A 163 2.72 17.63 25.01
C PHE A 163 4.12 18.09 24.61
N ILE A 164 4.39 18.10 23.29
CA ILE A 164 5.62 18.63 22.69
C ILE A 164 5.45 20.09 22.29
N ASP A 165 6.41 20.93 22.65
CA ASP A 165 6.45 22.31 22.16
C ASP A 165 7.88 22.72 21.79
N ALA A 166 8.04 23.33 20.62
CA ALA A 166 9.26 24.03 20.23
C ALA A 166 9.33 25.43 20.89
N GLY A 167 8.23 25.93 21.44
CA GLY A 167 8.14 27.20 22.15
C GLY A 167 8.54 28.40 21.29
N ALA A 168 8.82 29.54 21.95
CA ALA A 168 9.35 30.74 21.31
C ALA A 168 10.89 30.75 21.17
N ALA A 169 11.56 29.65 21.52
CA ALA A 169 13.01 29.56 21.44
C ALA A 169 13.43 29.56 19.97
N SER A 170 14.38 30.42 19.61
CA SER A 170 14.84 30.57 18.22
C SER A 170 15.70 29.40 17.72
N ASP A 171 15.97 28.40 18.56
CA ASP A 171 16.83 27.25 18.22
C ASP A 171 16.07 26.10 17.55
N GLY A 172 14.73 26.17 17.47
CA GLY A 172 13.90 25.18 16.77
C GLY A 172 13.80 23.83 17.48
N ARG A 173 14.32 23.69 18.71
CA ARG A 173 14.35 22.43 19.45
C ARG A 173 13.07 22.19 20.24
N HIS A 174 12.68 20.93 20.36
CA HIS A 174 11.46 20.50 21.05
C HIS A 174 11.75 20.16 22.50
N GLY A 175 10.84 20.58 23.39
CA GLY A 175 10.79 20.13 24.78
C GLY A 175 9.47 19.42 25.08
N VAL A 176 9.38 18.81 26.26
CA VAL A 176 8.17 18.14 26.75
C VAL A 176 7.61 18.89 27.94
N PHE A 177 6.31 19.19 27.87
CA PHE A 177 5.57 20.02 28.82
C PHE A 177 4.33 19.30 29.30
N GLU A 178 3.84 19.64 30.49
CA GLU A 178 2.50 19.26 30.93
C GLU A 178 1.58 20.47 31.02
N PHE A 179 0.30 20.25 30.72
CA PHE A 179 -0.81 21.18 30.85
C PHE A 179 -1.82 20.63 31.86
N ASP A 180 -2.13 21.40 32.89
CA ASP A 180 -3.11 21.04 33.91
C ASP A 180 -4.51 21.55 33.54
N LEU A 181 -5.47 20.64 33.38
CA LEU A 181 -6.81 20.98 32.88
C LEU A 181 -7.61 21.87 33.84
N GLN A 182 -7.31 21.82 35.14
CA GLN A 182 -8.05 22.57 36.16
C GLN A 182 -7.51 24.00 36.30
N THR A 183 -6.19 24.14 36.37
CA THR A 183 -5.50 25.41 36.59
C THR A 183 -5.14 26.13 35.30
N GLN A 184 -5.20 25.42 34.17
CA GLN A 184 -4.79 25.90 32.83
C GLN A 184 -3.33 26.39 32.80
N LYS A 185 -2.47 25.79 33.63
CA LYS A 185 -1.05 26.12 33.71
C LYS A 185 -0.21 25.09 32.98
N THR A 186 0.86 25.58 32.36
CA THR A 186 1.87 24.78 31.67
C THR A 186 3.19 24.82 32.44
N ARG A 187 3.90 23.68 32.50
CA ARG A 187 5.32 23.65 32.92
C ARG A 187 6.12 22.62 32.12
N ALA A 188 7.43 22.86 31.99
CA ALA A 188 8.35 21.87 31.43
C ALA A 188 8.50 20.70 32.42
N ILE A 189 8.58 19.47 31.90
CA ILE A 189 8.72 18.25 32.72
C ILE A 189 9.88 17.36 32.30
N PHE A 190 10.50 17.63 31.15
CA PHE A 190 11.73 16.98 30.68
C PHE A 190 12.87 18.02 30.65
N PRO A 191 14.02 17.76 31.29
CA PRO A 191 15.08 18.76 31.42
C PRO A 191 15.86 19.03 30.12
N HIS A 192 15.62 18.25 29.06
CA HIS A 192 16.35 18.39 27.81
C HIS A 192 15.47 18.87 26.65
N ARG A 193 16.13 19.43 25.64
CA ARG A 193 15.54 19.78 24.35
C ARG A 193 16.43 19.23 23.23
N ALA A 194 15.82 18.78 22.16
CA ALA A 194 16.53 18.19 21.02
C ALA A 194 15.84 18.55 19.69
N ASP A 195 16.47 18.24 18.56
CA ASP A 195 15.89 18.55 17.24
C ASP A 195 14.65 17.69 16.95
N ALA A 196 14.55 16.52 17.59
CA ALA A 196 13.29 15.80 17.74
C ALA A 196 13.19 15.14 19.11
N VAL A 197 11.98 15.12 19.68
CA VAL A 197 11.68 14.41 20.93
C VAL A 197 10.34 13.70 20.78
N ILE A 198 10.28 12.42 21.12
CA ILE A 198 9.00 11.70 21.33
C ILE A 198 8.93 11.25 22.78
N PHE A 199 7.73 11.06 23.30
CA PHE A 199 7.53 10.66 24.68
C PHE A 199 6.30 9.77 24.84
N ASP A 200 6.34 8.92 25.87
CA ASP A 200 5.24 8.07 26.30
C ASP A 200 5.35 7.85 27.83
N PHE A 201 4.22 7.55 28.48
CA PHE A 201 4.24 7.07 29.88
C PHE A 201 4.52 5.58 29.92
N THR A 202 5.12 5.11 31.00
CA THR A 202 5.14 3.68 31.32
C THR A 202 3.70 3.18 31.56
N PRO A 203 3.38 1.89 31.30
CA PRO A 203 2.03 1.34 31.48
C PRO A 203 1.38 1.65 32.84
N GLY A 204 2.13 1.55 33.93
CA GLY A 204 1.68 1.89 35.28
C GLY A 204 1.60 3.38 35.56
N GLY A 205 2.08 4.22 34.64
CA GLY A 205 2.01 5.67 34.71
C GLY A 205 2.96 6.31 35.73
N SER A 206 3.89 5.53 36.28
CA SER A 206 4.82 5.98 37.31
C SER A 206 5.94 6.85 36.76
N ARG A 207 6.30 6.68 35.47
CA ARG A 207 7.43 7.36 34.84
C ARG A 207 7.09 7.84 33.45
N LEU A 208 7.82 8.87 33.03
CA LEU A 208 7.83 9.37 31.66
C LEU A 208 9.10 8.92 30.95
N VAL A 209 8.91 8.52 29.71
CA VAL A 209 9.95 8.05 28.81
C VAL A 209 10.07 9.06 27.67
N CYS A 210 11.28 9.55 27.41
CA CYS A 210 11.56 10.51 26.35
C CYS A 210 12.67 9.96 25.45
N LEU A 211 12.46 9.91 24.13
CA LEU A 211 13.53 9.65 23.17
C LEU A 211 13.91 10.95 22.49
N ALA A 212 15.17 11.35 22.61
CA ALA A 212 15.70 12.59 22.05
C ALA A 212 16.69 12.30 20.91
N GLY A 213 16.57 13.02 19.80
CA GLY A 213 17.42 12.87 18.61
C GLY A 213 17.87 14.21 18.03
N PHE A 214 18.97 14.21 17.30
CA PHE A 214 19.54 15.39 16.65
C PHE A 214 19.74 15.16 15.16
N ILE A 215 19.61 16.23 14.38
CA ILE A 215 19.91 16.28 12.95
C ILE A 215 21.37 16.70 12.78
N GLY A 216 22.09 16.04 11.89
CA GLY A 216 23.46 16.38 11.50
C GLY A 216 24.43 15.20 11.60
N ASP A 217 25.64 15.39 11.10
CA ASP A 217 26.65 14.33 11.10
C ASP A 217 27.05 14.02 12.56
N PRO A 218 26.94 12.76 13.04
CA PRO A 218 27.42 12.40 14.37
C PRO A 218 28.93 12.71 14.54
N ARG A 219 29.69 12.80 13.43
CA ARG A 219 31.12 13.16 13.43
C ARG A 219 31.39 14.64 13.69
N ASP A 220 30.38 15.51 13.72
CA ASP A 220 30.54 16.92 14.09
C ASP A 220 31.05 17.08 15.54
N GLY A 221 31.07 16.00 16.33
CA GLY A 221 31.74 15.95 17.64
C GLY A 221 31.12 16.86 18.69
N SER A 222 29.87 17.29 18.50
CA SER A 222 29.18 18.16 19.46
C SER A 222 28.91 17.38 20.77
N PRO A 223 29.60 17.71 21.88
CA PRO A 223 29.45 16.98 23.14
C PRO A 223 28.02 17.09 23.71
N LEU A 224 27.28 18.13 23.33
CA LEU A 224 25.88 18.29 23.71
C LEU A 224 24.99 17.19 23.08
N ARG A 225 25.28 16.79 21.83
CA ARG A 225 24.50 15.73 21.14
C ARG A 225 24.67 14.40 21.84
N GLU A 226 25.91 14.01 22.14
CA GLU A 226 26.19 12.75 22.84
C GLU A 226 25.60 12.72 24.25
N GLN A 227 25.58 13.86 24.94
CA GLN A 227 24.98 13.97 26.27
C GLN A 227 23.46 13.79 26.19
N VAL A 228 22.78 14.45 25.26
CA VAL A 228 21.30 14.52 25.24
C VAL A 228 20.63 13.43 24.39
N ALA A 229 21.22 12.96 23.30
CA ALA A 229 20.56 12.01 22.40
C ALA A 229 20.35 10.64 23.07
N GLY A 230 19.19 10.01 22.89
CA GLY A 230 18.91 8.65 23.36
C GLY A 230 17.63 8.53 24.16
N LEU A 231 17.50 7.41 24.87
CA LEU A 231 16.32 7.04 25.66
C LEU A 231 16.50 7.52 27.11
N TRP A 232 15.61 8.37 27.57
CA TRP A 232 15.59 8.95 28.92
C TRP A 232 14.35 8.50 29.68
N ILE A 233 14.53 8.21 30.97
CA ILE A 233 13.46 7.74 31.85
C ILE A 233 13.53 8.55 33.16
N GLY A 234 12.41 9.08 33.61
CA GLY A 234 12.34 9.87 34.84
C GLY A 234 10.92 10.08 35.34
N GLU A 235 10.80 10.67 36.53
CA GLU A 235 9.54 11.13 37.11
C GLU A 235 9.26 12.58 36.70
N PRO A 236 8.07 12.89 36.14
CA PRO A 236 7.72 14.26 35.77
C PRO A 236 7.84 15.24 36.94
N GLY A 237 8.70 16.25 36.79
CA GLY A 237 8.90 17.30 37.80
C GLY A 237 9.94 17.01 38.87
N ASP A 238 10.65 15.87 38.80
CA ASP A 238 11.87 15.62 39.57
C ASP A 238 13.08 15.53 38.61
N ASP A 239 13.78 16.66 38.43
CA ASP A 239 14.95 16.75 37.56
C ASP A 239 16.06 15.76 37.94
N ALA A 240 16.17 15.37 39.22
CA ALA A 240 17.19 14.45 39.69
C ALA A 240 16.87 12.98 39.37
N SER A 241 15.61 12.66 39.04
CA SER A 241 15.16 11.31 38.73
C SER A 241 15.56 10.85 37.33
N TRP A 242 15.85 11.79 36.41
CA TRP A 242 16.12 11.49 35.01
C TRP A 242 17.45 10.78 34.82
N TRP A 243 17.42 9.67 34.09
CA TRP A 243 18.61 8.93 33.69
C TRP A 243 18.46 8.45 32.25
N LYS A 244 19.61 8.32 31.59
CA LYS A 244 19.71 7.82 30.22
C LYS A 244 19.92 6.31 30.23
N ALA A 245 19.13 5.58 29.45
CA ALA A 245 19.28 4.14 29.32
C ALA A 245 20.64 3.78 28.69
N PRO A 246 21.38 2.79 29.22
CA PRO A 246 22.66 2.36 28.67
C PRO A 246 22.56 2.02 27.18
N GLY A 247 23.59 2.38 26.40
CA GLY A 247 23.64 2.06 24.96
C GLY A 247 22.71 2.86 24.05
N SER A 248 21.76 3.63 24.60
CA SER A 248 20.74 4.33 23.79
C SER A 248 21.24 5.60 23.07
N GLY A 249 22.47 6.04 23.31
CA GLY A 249 23.01 7.31 22.79
C GLY A 249 23.52 7.27 21.35
N ALA A 250 23.82 6.09 20.81
CA ALA A 250 24.28 5.94 19.43
C ALA A 250 23.06 5.98 18.49
N SER A 251 22.86 7.13 17.84
CA SER A 251 21.88 7.25 16.76
C SER A 251 22.64 7.43 15.45
N ASP A 252 22.92 6.33 14.77
CA ASP A 252 23.30 6.41 13.38
C ASP A 252 22.03 6.72 12.58
N ALA A 253 21.83 7.99 12.25
CA ALA A 253 20.83 8.42 11.26
C ALA A 253 21.24 8.00 9.82
N SER A 254 22.08 6.96 9.70
CA SER A 254 22.77 6.53 8.48
C SER A 254 21.94 5.57 7.63
N GLU A 255 20.88 5.00 8.18
CA GLU A 255 19.81 4.40 7.38
C GLU A 255 18.81 5.50 7.02
N ASN A 256 18.27 5.46 5.80
CA ASN A 256 17.40 6.46 5.16
C ASN A 256 16.07 6.80 5.91
N LEU A 257 15.99 6.51 7.20
CA LEU A 257 14.89 6.81 8.11
C LEU A 257 15.04 8.22 8.67
N TRP A 258 14.06 9.03 8.32
CA TRP A 258 13.77 10.36 8.83
C TRP A 258 13.74 10.35 10.38
N LEU A 259 14.26 11.40 11.04
CA LEU A 259 14.59 11.39 12.49
C LEU A 259 13.43 10.97 13.40
N ILE A 260 12.23 11.53 13.20
CA ILE A 260 11.05 11.18 14.02
C ILE A 260 10.64 9.72 13.84
N GLU A 261 10.71 9.17 12.62
CA GLU A 261 10.42 7.76 12.35
C GLU A 261 11.44 6.84 13.00
N SER A 262 12.73 7.21 12.94
CA SER A 262 13.79 6.50 13.63
C SER A 262 13.59 6.48 15.14
N LEU A 263 13.12 7.58 15.75
CA LEU A 263 12.75 7.59 17.17
C LEU A 263 11.52 6.71 17.43
N ARG A 264 10.49 6.79 16.58
CA ARG A 264 9.26 6.00 16.72
C ARG A 264 9.54 4.49 16.67
N ALA A 265 10.40 4.04 15.76
CA ALA A 265 10.81 2.65 15.63
C ALA A 265 11.60 2.14 16.85
N ARG A 266 12.26 3.04 17.60
CA ARG A 266 13.05 2.72 18.80
C ARG A 266 12.28 2.84 20.11
N ARG A 267 10.97 3.10 20.06
CA ARG A 267 10.13 3.15 21.26
C ARG A 267 10.30 1.86 22.08
N PRO A 268 10.57 1.97 23.38
CA PRO A 268 10.67 0.79 24.21
C PRO A 268 9.31 0.14 24.42
N ALA A 269 9.29 -1.18 24.45
CA ALA A 269 8.14 -1.95 24.90
C ALA A 269 8.28 -2.24 26.39
N TRP A 270 7.26 -1.90 27.17
CA TRP A 270 7.27 -2.04 28.62
C TRP A 270 6.45 -3.24 29.07
N THR A 271 6.88 -3.82 30.18
CA THR A 271 6.05 -4.74 30.99
C THR A 271 4.98 -3.94 31.74
N ASP A 272 3.81 -4.55 31.98
CA ASP A 272 2.66 -3.87 32.61
C ASP A 272 2.94 -3.36 34.04
N ASP A 273 3.92 -3.95 34.72
CA ASP A 273 4.32 -3.61 36.10
C ASP A 273 5.42 -2.53 36.16
N ASP A 274 5.79 -1.96 35.01
CA ASP A 274 6.86 -0.98 34.82
C ASP A 274 8.25 -1.46 35.24
N GLN A 275 8.47 -2.75 35.56
CA GLN A 275 9.75 -3.19 36.12
C GLN A 275 10.83 -3.40 35.07
N GLN A 276 10.42 -3.68 33.83
CA GLN A 276 11.33 -3.99 32.72
C GLN A 276 10.84 -3.40 31.40
N PHE A 277 11.78 -3.14 30.50
CA PHE A 277 11.47 -2.76 29.13
C PHE A 277 12.44 -3.36 28.13
N ALA A 278 11.97 -3.54 26.91
CA ALA A 278 12.77 -3.92 25.76
C ALA A 278 13.01 -2.71 24.86
N SER A 279 14.21 -2.56 24.31
CA SER A 279 14.58 -1.47 23.40
C SER A 279 15.56 -1.95 22.34
N VAL A 280 15.61 -1.22 21.23
CA VAL A 280 16.55 -1.48 20.14
C VAL A 280 17.71 -0.49 20.22
N ALA A 281 18.92 -1.01 20.33
CA ALA A 281 20.15 -0.25 20.18
C ALA A 281 20.82 -0.58 18.84
N THR A 282 21.63 0.34 18.34
CA THR A 282 22.29 0.20 17.04
C THR A 282 23.78 0.39 17.23
N GLU A 283 24.59 -0.56 16.76
CA GLU A 283 26.04 -0.45 16.78
C GLU A 283 26.53 0.03 15.41
N ALA A 284 26.92 1.30 15.37
CA ALA A 284 27.52 1.90 14.18
C ALA A 284 28.94 1.35 13.99
N ASN A 285 29.17 0.63 12.89
CA ASN A 285 30.49 0.16 12.53
C ASN A 285 31.24 1.26 11.73
N SER A 286 31.63 2.32 12.44
CA SER A 286 32.19 3.56 11.86
C SER A 286 33.46 3.37 11.01
N ALA A 287 34.11 2.20 11.08
CA ALA A 287 35.35 1.91 10.37
C ALA A 287 35.19 1.00 9.13
N SER A 288 34.01 0.44 8.87
CA SER A 288 33.84 -0.52 7.76
C SER A 288 32.49 -0.36 7.06
N ASN A 289 32.45 -0.60 5.74
CA ASN A 289 31.23 -0.64 4.93
C ASN A 289 30.36 -1.89 5.25
N GLN A 290 30.35 -2.30 6.52
CA GLN A 290 29.58 -3.43 7.02
C GLN A 290 28.15 -3.00 7.30
N PRO A 291 27.18 -3.91 7.13
CA PRO A 291 25.79 -3.64 7.44
C PRO A 291 25.62 -3.26 8.92
N VAL A 292 24.67 -2.37 9.19
CA VAL A 292 24.30 -1.93 10.53
C VAL A 292 23.87 -3.14 11.36
N THR A 293 24.39 -3.21 12.59
CA THR A 293 24.04 -4.26 13.54
C THR A 293 23.04 -3.72 14.55
N SER A 294 21.89 -4.37 14.65
CA SER A 294 20.85 -4.05 15.63
C SER A 294 20.94 -4.99 16.82
N LEU A 295 20.78 -4.44 18.02
CA LEU A 295 20.76 -5.15 19.30
C LEU A 295 19.38 -5.01 19.96
N LEU A 296 18.72 -6.13 20.24
CA LEU A 296 17.54 -6.16 21.09
C LEU A 296 18.00 -6.30 22.54
N GLN A 297 17.67 -5.31 23.37
CA GLN A 297 18.07 -5.25 24.77
C GLN A 297 16.87 -5.28 25.69
N VAL A 298 16.95 -6.03 26.78
CA VAL A 298 15.99 -6.00 27.89
C VAL A 298 16.67 -5.34 29.08
N THR A 299 16.04 -4.31 29.63
CA THR A 299 16.57 -3.49 30.73
C THR A 299 15.67 -3.59 31.95
N ARG A 300 16.28 -3.86 33.11
CA ARG A 300 15.57 -3.86 34.40
C ARG A 300 15.64 -2.47 35.04
N LEU A 301 14.49 -1.94 35.41
CA LEU A 301 14.38 -0.57 35.91
C LEU A 301 15.08 -0.36 37.26
N ALA A 302 14.99 -1.35 38.15
CA ALA A 302 15.55 -1.28 39.50
C ALA A 302 17.09 -1.23 39.50
N THR A 303 17.74 -2.02 38.63
CA THR A 303 19.21 -2.09 38.55
C THR A 303 19.80 -1.20 37.46
N ARG A 304 18.97 -0.78 36.49
CA ARG A 304 19.38 -0.08 35.26
C ARG A 304 20.38 -0.88 34.42
N GLU A 305 20.41 -2.20 34.62
CA GLU A 305 21.23 -3.11 33.84
C GLU A 305 20.47 -3.53 32.59
N SER A 306 21.16 -3.51 31.45
CA SER A 306 20.65 -3.93 30.15
C SER A 306 21.34 -5.22 29.72
N GLN A 307 20.55 -6.20 29.29
CA GLN A 307 21.03 -7.46 28.71
C GLN A 307 20.66 -7.49 27.24
N THR A 308 21.63 -7.72 26.35
CA THR A 308 21.36 -8.03 24.95
C THR A 308 20.84 -9.46 24.85
N VAL A 309 19.63 -9.63 24.31
CA VAL A 309 19.00 -10.95 24.12
C VAL A 309 19.12 -11.44 22.68
N ARG A 310 19.29 -10.52 21.71
CA ARG A 310 19.40 -10.85 20.29
C ARG A 310 20.23 -9.80 19.54
N THR A 311 21.03 -10.26 18.58
CA THR A 311 21.84 -9.42 17.69
C THR A 311 21.63 -9.87 16.25
N ILE A 312 21.39 -8.94 15.33
CA ILE A 312 21.13 -9.23 13.90
C ILE A 312 21.78 -8.19 12.98
N GLN A 313 21.99 -8.57 11.73
CA GLN A 313 22.22 -7.64 10.61
C GLN A 313 20.87 -7.33 9.97
N GLY A 314 20.28 -6.20 10.34
CA GLY A 314 18.90 -5.88 10.00
C GLY A 314 18.24 -5.01 11.06
N SER A 315 16.91 -5.06 11.16
CA SER A 315 16.13 -4.23 12.09
C SER A 315 15.14 -5.06 12.92
N PHE A 316 14.80 -4.53 14.10
CA PHE A 316 13.71 -5.04 14.92
C PHE A 316 12.54 -4.06 14.86
N SER A 317 11.31 -4.57 14.82
CA SER A 317 10.08 -3.77 14.87
C SER A 317 9.00 -4.47 15.67
N ASP A 318 7.92 -3.73 15.98
CA ASP A 318 6.72 -4.22 16.67
C ASP A 318 7.05 -5.01 17.96
N LEU A 319 7.72 -4.37 18.91
CA LEU A 319 8.04 -4.99 20.19
C LEU A 319 6.80 -4.95 21.10
N HIS A 320 6.36 -6.10 21.61
CA HIS A 320 5.22 -6.20 22.53
C HIS A 320 5.49 -7.21 23.65
N TRP A 321 5.22 -6.84 24.89
CA TRP A 321 5.20 -7.80 25.99
C TRP A 321 3.83 -8.46 26.09
N SER A 322 3.82 -9.75 26.43
CA SER A 322 2.63 -10.43 26.94
C SER A 322 2.24 -9.84 28.29
N ARG A 323 0.95 -9.97 28.63
CA ARG A 323 0.45 -9.52 29.93
C ARG A 323 1.22 -10.16 31.07
N GLY A 324 1.70 -9.35 32.01
CA GLY A 324 2.55 -9.80 33.11
C GLY A 324 4.02 -10.05 32.74
N GLY A 325 4.43 -9.81 31.50
CA GLY A 325 5.84 -9.75 31.10
C GLY A 325 6.56 -11.09 30.98
N ALA A 326 5.84 -12.20 30.84
CA ALA A 326 6.45 -13.53 30.75
C ALA A 326 7.22 -13.74 29.42
N GLN A 327 6.73 -13.14 28.35
CA GLN A 327 7.25 -13.24 26.99
C GLN A 327 7.28 -11.88 26.29
N LEU A 328 8.33 -11.63 25.51
CA LEU A 328 8.47 -10.50 24.59
C LEU A 328 8.34 -11.00 23.15
N GLY A 329 7.33 -10.56 22.42
CA GLY A 329 7.22 -10.79 20.98
C GLY A 329 7.83 -9.63 20.17
N PHE A 330 8.45 -9.94 19.03
CA PHE A 330 9.07 -8.95 18.14
C PHE A 330 9.21 -9.47 16.71
N VAL A 331 9.29 -8.55 15.75
CA VAL A 331 9.56 -8.86 14.35
C VAL A 331 11.03 -8.56 14.02
N GLU A 332 11.75 -9.57 13.53
CA GLU A 332 13.11 -9.51 13.02
C GLU A 332 13.06 -9.37 11.49
N ARG A 333 13.68 -8.31 10.95
CA ARG A 333 13.80 -8.07 9.51
C ARG A 333 15.25 -8.12 9.07
N THR A 334 15.59 -9.07 8.20
CA THR A 334 16.95 -9.22 7.67
C THR A 334 17.20 -8.27 6.50
N THR A 335 18.46 -8.06 6.13
CA THR A 335 18.83 -7.31 4.92
C THR A 335 18.36 -7.95 3.61
N GLU A 336 18.01 -9.24 3.64
CA GLU A 336 17.46 -9.98 2.49
C GLU A 336 15.96 -9.75 2.30
N GLY A 337 15.30 -9.09 3.26
CA GLY A 337 13.87 -8.78 3.24
C GLY A 337 12.99 -9.79 3.98
N ASP A 338 13.58 -10.83 4.57
CA ASP A 338 12.84 -11.78 5.40
C ASP A 338 12.32 -11.08 6.65
N SER A 339 11.07 -11.38 7.03
CA SER A 339 10.41 -10.82 8.21
C SER A 339 9.84 -11.95 9.08
N ALA A 340 10.51 -12.21 10.20
CA ALA A 340 10.19 -13.31 11.11
C ALA A 340 9.67 -12.78 12.45
N LEU A 341 8.51 -13.27 12.88
CA LEU A 341 7.97 -13.07 14.22
C LEU A 341 8.57 -14.12 15.17
N ARG A 342 9.16 -13.64 16.26
CA ARG A 342 9.75 -14.48 17.31
C ARG A 342 9.31 -14.00 18.68
N THR A 343 9.54 -14.84 19.68
CA THR A 343 9.37 -14.50 21.09
C THR A 343 10.67 -14.71 21.87
N VAL A 344 10.85 -13.97 22.96
CA VAL A 344 11.87 -14.20 23.99
C VAL A 344 11.15 -14.49 25.31
N ASP A 345 11.46 -15.63 25.91
CA ASP A 345 10.96 -16.00 27.25
C ASP A 345 11.76 -15.31 28.36
N GLY A 346 11.25 -15.34 29.59
CA GLY A 346 11.89 -14.70 30.76
C GLY A 346 13.30 -15.20 31.11
N ASP A 347 13.73 -16.35 30.59
CA ASP A 347 15.10 -16.87 30.72
C ASP A 347 16.06 -16.38 29.60
N GLY A 348 15.53 -15.63 28.64
CA GLY A 348 16.26 -15.12 27.47
C GLY A 348 16.27 -16.07 26.27
N THR A 349 15.59 -17.21 26.33
CA THR A 349 15.47 -18.14 25.21
C THR A 349 14.66 -17.51 24.08
N VAL A 350 15.21 -17.49 22.87
CA VAL A 350 14.56 -16.97 21.67
C VAL A 350 13.90 -18.13 20.92
N SER A 351 12.63 -18.01 20.59
CA SER A 351 11.89 -19.02 19.82
C SER A 351 12.37 -19.12 18.38
N ASP A 352 12.07 -20.24 17.72
CA ASP A 352 12.04 -20.33 16.26
C ASP A 352 10.98 -19.37 15.66
N PRO A 353 11.05 -19.04 14.36
CA PRO A 353 10.02 -18.23 13.71
C PRO A 353 8.63 -18.85 13.89
N ILE A 354 7.70 -18.05 14.39
CA ILE A 354 6.30 -18.46 14.61
C ILE A 354 5.53 -18.51 13.28
N ASN A 355 5.95 -17.68 12.33
CA ASN A 355 5.29 -17.50 11.04
C ASN A 355 5.93 -18.34 9.94
N THR A 356 5.10 -18.78 8.98
CA THR A 356 5.52 -19.42 7.73
C THR A 356 5.61 -18.46 6.55
N ARG A 357 4.97 -17.29 6.67
CA ARG A 357 4.92 -16.21 5.66
C ARG A 357 5.50 -14.92 6.24
N PRO A 358 6.20 -14.06 5.48
CA PRO A 358 6.78 -12.83 6.01
C PRO A 358 5.76 -11.96 6.77
N VAL A 359 6.08 -11.60 8.02
CA VAL A 359 5.20 -10.79 8.87
C VAL A 359 5.25 -9.33 8.44
N ARG A 360 4.09 -8.73 8.16
CA ARG A 360 3.99 -7.30 7.86
C ARG A 360 3.85 -6.47 9.12
N LYS A 361 3.03 -6.94 10.04
CA LYS A 361 2.72 -6.27 11.30
C LYS A 361 2.47 -7.29 12.39
N PHE A 362 3.05 -7.08 13.56
CA PHE A 362 2.67 -7.80 14.77
C PHE A 362 1.76 -6.89 15.62
N ALA A 363 0.55 -7.37 15.95
CA ALA A 363 -0.44 -6.61 16.72
C ALA A 363 -0.20 -6.70 18.23
N GLY A 364 0.68 -7.60 18.67
CA GLY A 364 0.94 -7.89 20.07
C GLY A 364 0.13 -9.07 20.60
N PHE A 365 0.01 -9.10 21.93
CA PHE A 365 -0.72 -10.11 22.68
C PHE A 365 -2.12 -9.63 23.05
N ASP A 366 -3.03 -10.58 23.24
CA ASP A 366 -4.36 -10.31 23.76
C ASP A 366 -4.32 -9.83 25.21
N ALA A 367 -5.47 -9.38 25.71
CA ALA A 367 -5.61 -8.91 27.08
C ALA A 367 -5.30 -9.98 28.15
N THR A 368 -5.23 -11.27 27.81
CA THR A 368 -4.84 -12.33 28.74
C THR A 368 -3.36 -12.73 28.66
N GLY A 369 -2.68 -12.39 27.55
CA GLY A 369 -1.32 -12.84 27.24
C GLY A 369 -1.23 -14.26 26.68
N ASN A 370 -2.37 -14.93 26.47
CA ASN A 370 -2.43 -16.32 26.02
C ASN A 370 -2.53 -16.44 24.49
N LYS A 371 -2.81 -15.34 23.79
CA LYS A 371 -2.89 -15.30 22.33
C LYS A 371 -2.05 -14.17 21.80
N LEU A 372 -1.55 -14.35 20.59
CA LEU A 372 -0.88 -13.31 19.83
C LEU A 372 -1.50 -13.23 18.43
N ALA A 373 -1.47 -12.05 17.82
CA ALA A 373 -2.00 -11.84 16.48
C ALA A 373 -1.01 -11.08 15.60
N TYR A 374 -0.90 -11.48 14.33
CA TYR A 374 -0.05 -10.83 13.34
C TYR A 374 -0.66 -10.87 11.95
N VAL A 375 -0.14 -10.01 11.08
CA VAL A 375 -0.59 -9.83 9.70
C VAL A 375 0.49 -10.32 8.75
N VAL A 376 0.09 -11.14 7.77
CA VAL A 376 0.93 -11.65 6.68
C VAL A 376 0.28 -11.39 5.34
N ALA A 377 1.05 -11.48 4.26
CA ALA A 377 0.49 -11.46 2.90
C ALA A 377 -0.48 -12.62 2.68
N ASP A 378 -1.64 -12.34 2.06
CA ASP A 378 -2.52 -13.37 1.51
C ASP A 378 -2.18 -13.63 0.04
N GLU A 379 -1.37 -14.64 -0.19
CA GLU A 379 -0.93 -15.05 -1.53
C GLU A 379 -1.75 -16.24 -2.06
N SER A 380 -2.85 -16.62 -1.40
CA SER A 380 -3.62 -17.83 -1.69
C SER A 380 -4.21 -17.86 -3.11
N GLY A 381 -3.64 -18.65 -4.01
CA GLY A 381 -4.07 -18.71 -5.42
C GLY A 381 -3.35 -17.74 -6.36
N LEU A 382 -2.31 -17.04 -5.91
CA LEU A 382 -1.34 -16.43 -6.82
C LEU A 382 -0.32 -17.48 -7.30
N PRO A 383 0.11 -17.42 -8.58
CA PRO A 383 1.25 -18.20 -9.03
C PRO A 383 2.54 -17.68 -8.40
N GLU A 384 3.50 -18.57 -8.13
CA GLU A 384 4.85 -18.18 -7.67
C GLU A 384 5.49 -17.11 -8.57
N PRO A 385 6.34 -16.22 -8.04
CA PRO A 385 6.88 -15.08 -8.80
C PRO A 385 7.55 -15.51 -10.12
N GLU A 386 8.25 -16.64 -10.13
CA GLU A 386 8.88 -17.25 -11.31
C GLU A 386 7.91 -17.85 -12.32
N HIS A 387 6.64 -18.03 -11.97
CA HIS A 387 5.58 -18.58 -12.82
C HIS A 387 4.54 -17.53 -13.25
N VAL A 388 4.80 -16.25 -13.00
CA VAL A 388 3.90 -15.15 -13.39
C VAL A 388 4.11 -14.82 -14.87
N TRP A 389 3.08 -15.09 -15.67
CA TRP A 389 3.06 -14.84 -17.11
C TRP A 389 2.08 -13.75 -17.56
N ALA A 390 1.17 -13.31 -16.68
CA ALA A 390 0.30 -12.16 -16.93
C ALA A 390 1.10 -10.85 -16.75
N LEU A 391 1.84 -10.45 -17.78
CA LEU A 391 2.80 -9.34 -17.71
C LEU A 391 2.15 -7.96 -17.81
N VAL A 392 0.94 -7.86 -18.37
CA VAL A 392 0.20 -6.59 -18.50
C VAL A 392 -0.82 -6.43 -17.36
N LEU A 393 -1.19 -7.53 -16.71
CA LEU A 393 -2.06 -7.59 -15.53
C LEU A 393 -1.28 -8.29 -14.41
N SER A 394 -0.38 -7.54 -13.76
CA SER A 394 0.57 -8.08 -12.80
C SER A 394 -0.10 -8.33 -11.44
N PRO A 395 0.20 -9.45 -10.75
CA PRO A 395 -0.32 -9.69 -9.42
C PRO A 395 0.32 -8.73 -8.41
N ASP A 396 -0.53 -8.10 -7.61
CA ASP A 396 -0.13 -7.31 -6.44
C ASP A 396 -0.20 -8.21 -5.21
N ARG A 397 0.95 -8.80 -4.84
CA ARG A 397 1.11 -9.63 -3.65
C ARG A 397 0.91 -8.84 -2.36
N LEU A 398 0.91 -7.51 -2.42
CA LEU A 398 0.64 -6.64 -1.28
C LEU A 398 -0.83 -6.28 -1.12
N ALA A 399 -1.68 -6.57 -2.11
CA ALA A 399 -3.08 -6.14 -2.13
C ALA A 399 -3.97 -6.77 -1.03
N ARG A 400 -3.61 -7.96 -0.53
CA ARG A 400 -4.43 -8.67 0.46
C ARG A 400 -3.55 -9.24 1.56
N ASP A 401 -4.11 -9.30 2.75
CA ASP A 401 -3.47 -9.84 3.94
C ASP A 401 -4.33 -10.93 4.58
N SER A 402 -3.69 -11.72 5.45
CA SER A 402 -4.35 -12.60 6.41
C SER A 402 -4.02 -12.14 7.83
N VAL A 403 -5.02 -12.16 8.71
CA VAL A 403 -4.81 -12.03 10.16
C VAL A 403 -4.69 -13.43 10.74
N VAL A 404 -3.54 -13.71 11.36
CA VAL A 404 -3.23 -14.99 11.97
C VAL A 404 -3.25 -14.84 13.49
N VAL A 405 -3.90 -15.78 14.17
CA VAL A 405 -3.92 -15.87 15.63
C VAL A 405 -3.25 -17.16 16.06
N VAL A 406 -2.36 -17.07 17.05
CA VAL A 406 -1.60 -18.20 17.61
C VAL A 406 -1.82 -18.23 19.13
N ASP A 407 -1.96 -19.43 19.68
CA ASP A 407 -1.94 -19.65 21.14
C ASP A 407 -0.48 -19.57 21.62
N SER A 408 -0.19 -18.73 22.62
CA SER A 408 1.19 -18.54 23.11
C SER A 408 1.80 -19.80 23.73
N SER A 409 0.97 -20.77 24.14
CA SER A 409 1.43 -22.07 24.62
C SER A 409 1.74 -23.08 23.50
N ASN A 410 1.29 -22.83 22.27
CA ASN A 410 1.52 -23.68 21.10
C ASN A 410 1.79 -22.83 19.84
N LEU A 411 3.02 -22.37 19.73
CA LEU A 411 3.46 -21.45 18.67
C LEU A 411 3.47 -22.07 17.26
N GLU A 412 3.33 -23.39 17.13
CA GLU A 412 3.37 -24.08 15.82
C GLU A 412 2.04 -24.00 15.04
N HIS A 413 0.93 -23.67 15.70
CA HIS A 413 -0.42 -23.81 15.14
C HIS A 413 -1.14 -22.46 15.01
N GLY A 414 -0.73 -21.66 14.02
CA GLY A 414 -1.45 -20.44 13.65
C GLY A 414 -2.74 -20.72 12.88
N ARG A 415 -3.80 -19.98 13.21
CA ARG A 415 -5.09 -20.01 12.50
C ARG A 415 -5.32 -18.68 11.80
N ASP A 416 -5.55 -18.73 10.49
CA ASP A 416 -6.06 -17.59 9.72
C ASP A 416 -7.52 -17.33 10.14
N VAL A 417 -7.79 -16.17 10.74
CA VAL A 417 -9.14 -15.78 11.20
C VAL A 417 -9.83 -14.79 10.26
N PHE A 418 -9.05 -14.16 9.38
CA PHE A 418 -9.52 -13.22 8.37
C PHE A 418 -8.56 -13.21 7.18
N SER A 419 -9.09 -13.05 5.97
CA SER A 419 -8.32 -12.80 4.75
C SER A 419 -9.13 -12.02 3.71
N GLY A 420 -8.47 -11.59 2.63
CA GLY A 420 -9.13 -11.04 1.43
C GLY A 420 -9.01 -9.52 1.26
N LEU A 421 -8.59 -8.77 2.27
CA LEU A 421 -8.36 -7.31 2.21
C LEU A 421 -6.98 -6.95 2.75
N ARG A 422 -6.49 -5.76 2.42
CA ARG A 422 -5.30 -5.18 3.06
C ARG A 422 -5.66 -4.77 4.49
N VAL A 423 -4.85 -5.19 5.46
CA VAL A 423 -5.04 -4.93 6.90
C VAL A 423 -3.95 -3.99 7.40
N THR A 424 -4.33 -2.85 7.97
CA THR A 424 -3.40 -1.90 8.59
C THR A 424 -3.85 -1.49 10.00
N PHE A 425 -2.87 -1.07 10.80
CA PHE A 425 -3.02 -0.65 12.20
C PHE A 425 -3.86 -1.58 13.11
N PRO A 426 -3.62 -2.91 13.11
CA PRO A 426 -4.29 -3.80 14.04
C PRO A 426 -3.91 -3.48 15.49
N ALA A 427 -4.91 -3.37 16.37
CA ALA A 427 -4.73 -3.16 17.80
C ALA A 427 -5.76 -3.98 18.59
N TRP A 428 -5.29 -4.67 19.64
CA TRP A 428 -6.14 -5.45 20.52
C TRP A 428 -7.11 -4.59 21.33
N SER A 429 -8.33 -5.08 21.50
CA SER A 429 -9.22 -4.60 22.54
C SER A 429 -8.61 -4.89 23.91
N PRO A 430 -8.72 -3.96 24.88
CA PRO A 430 -8.19 -4.16 26.23
C PRO A 430 -8.97 -5.20 27.04
N GLN A 431 -10.15 -5.64 26.59
CA GLN A 431 -11.04 -6.54 27.33
C GLN A 431 -11.50 -7.78 26.56
N GLU A 432 -11.50 -7.75 25.22
CA GLU A 432 -12.13 -8.78 24.39
C GLU A 432 -11.16 -9.34 23.35
N ASP A 433 -11.46 -10.54 22.85
CA ASP A 433 -10.75 -11.18 21.73
C ASP A 433 -11.12 -10.52 20.39
N LYS A 434 -10.89 -9.20 20.31
CA LYS A 434 -11.18 -8.37 19.15
C LYS A 434 -9.97 -7.54 18.77
N LEU A 435 -9.83 -7.30 17.47
CA LEU A 435 -8.93 -6.29 16.93
C LEU A 435 -9.74 -5.11 16.41
N SER A 436 -9.25 -3.89 16.61
CA SER A 436 -9.59 -2.76 15.76
C SER A 436 -8.54 -2.64 14.67
N LEU A 437 -8.96 -2.37 13.44
CA LEU A 437 -8.07 -2.34 12.29
C LEU A 437 -8.72 -1.56 11.13
N TRP A 438 -7.93 -1.30 10.10
CA TRP A 438 -8.40 -0.74 8.84
C TRP A 438 -8.36 -1.80 7.75
N LEU A 439 -9.39 -1.83 6.90
CA LEU A 439 -9.60 -2.87 5.89
C LEU A 439 -9.75 -2.25 4.51
N THR A 440 -8.65 -2.17 3.78
CA THR A 440 -8.65 -1.62 2.43
C THR A 440 -8.92 -2.70 1.38
N PHE A 441 -9.90 -2.48 0.49
CA PHE A 441 -10.04 -3.28 -0.72
C PHE A 441 -9.00 -2.85 -1.75
N SER A 442 -8.09 -3.77 -2.12
CA SER A 442 -7.11 -3.54 -3.19
C SER A 442 -7.22 -4.64 -4.26
N PRO A 443 -7.10 -4.28 -5.56
CA PRO A 443 -7.11 -5.26 -6.63
C PRO A 443 -5.92 -6.20 -6.51
N ARG A 444 -6.21 -7.50 -6.54
CA ARG A 444 -5.20 -8.55 -6.52
C ARG A 444 -4.31 -8.55 -7.75
N TYR A 445 -4.82 -8.07 -8.87
CA TYR A 445 -4.08 -7.87 -10.09
C TYR A 445 -4.26 -6.43 -10.53
N ARG A 446 -3.18 -5.79 -10.98
CA ARG A 446 -3.19 -4.41 -11.46
C ARG A 446 -2.72 -4.34 -12.89
N SER A 447 -3.45 -3.59 -13.71
CA SER A 447 -3.02 -3.35 -15.08
C SER A 447 -1.75 -2.49 -15.11
N LEU A 448 -0.97 -2.60 -16.19
CA LEU A 448 0.21 -1.74 -16.40
C LEU A 448 -0.15 -0.24 -16.37
N PHE A 449 -1.35 0.14 -16.82
CA PHE A 449 -1.84 1.52 -16.73
C PHE A 449 -2.12 1.93 -15.29
N SER A 450 -2.72 1.04 -14.50
CA SER A 450 -2.98 1.27 -13.08
C SER A 450 -1.67 1.37 -12.29
N PHE A 451 -0.65 0.61 -12.66
CA PHE A 451 0.67 0.71 -12.07
C PHE A 451 1.40 2.02 -12.46
N LEU A 452 1.54 2.30 -13.76
CA LEU A 452 2.36 3.42 -14.25
C LEU A 452 1.69 4.78 -14.08
N LEU A 453 0.37 4.85 -14.24
CA LEU A 453 -0.39 6.11 -14.24
C LEU A 453 -1.21 6.30 -12.97
N ARG A 454 -1.30 5.28 -12.10
CA ARG A 454 -2.22 5.23 -10.95
C ARG A 454 -3.69 5.39 -11.38
N TRP A 455 -4.00 4.99 -12.61
CA TRP A 455 -5.34 4.96 -13.20
C TRP A 455 -5.93 3.56 -12.99
N GLY A 456 -6.53 3.31 -11.84
CA GLY A 456 -7.09 2.00 -11.48
C GLY A 456 -7.93 2.10 -10.23
N LEU A 457 -8.49 1.00 -9.76
CA LEU A 457 -9.39 1.01 -8.60
C LEU A 457 -8.70 1.60 -7.36
N TRP A 458 -9.26 2.68 -6.82
CA TRP A 458 -8.67 3.29 -5.64
C TRP A 458 -9.08 2.57 -4.36
N PRO A 459 -8.10 2.32 -3.48
CA PRO A 459 -8.37 1.88 -2.14
C PRO A 459 -9.10 2.99 -1.40
N GLY A 460 -10.08 2.58 -0.63
CA GLY A 460 -10.66 3.30 0.48
C GLY A 460 -10.34 2.44 1.69
N ASP A 461 -10.53 3.02 2.85
CA ASP A 461 -9.95 2.43 4.04
C ASP A 461 -11.00 2.53 5.13
N PRO A 462 -12.07 1.70 5.11
CA PRO A 462 -13.03 1.64 6.20
C PRO A 462 -12.37 1.12 7.47
N ALA A 463 -12.60 1.85 8.56
CA ALA A 463 -12.32 1.37 9.91
C ALA A 463 -13.25 0.19 10.25
N ALA A 464 -12.75 -0.79 11.01
CA ALA A 464 -13.52 -1.92 11.46
C ALA A 464 -13.05 -2.47 12.81
N THR A 465 -13.90 -3.28 13.44
CA THR A 465 -13.47 -4.25 14.45
C THR A 465 -13.66 -5.67 13.91
N LEU A 466 -12.76 -6.57 14.30
CA LEU A 466 -12.76 -7.98 13.92
C LEU A 466 -12.86 -8.83 15.19
N ASP A 467 -13.90 -9.65 15.27
CA ASP A 467 -14.02 -10.69 16.30
C ASP A 467 -13.17 -11.90 15.92
N LEU A 468 -12.14 -12.20 16.71
CA LEU A 468 -11.20 -13.28 16.37
C LEU A 468 -11.76 -14.67 16.66
N THR A 469 -12.88 -14.77 17.38
CA THR A 469 -13.54 -16.04 17.66
C THR A 469 -14.44 -16.42 16.51
N THR A 470 -15.28 -15.48 16.03
CA THR A 470 -16.27 -15.75 14.99
C THR A 470 -15.79 -15.39 13.58
N GLY A 471 -14.80 -14.51 13.44
CA GLY A 471 -14.40 -13.91 12.17
C GLY A 471 -15.31 -12.77 11.72
N ASP A 472 -16.28 -12.35 12.55
CA ASP A 472 -17.23 -11.30 12.20
C ASP A 472 -16.57 -9.92 12.18
N ILE A 473 -16.95 -9.13 11.18
CA ILE A 473 -16.44 -7.77 10.98
C ILE A 473 -17.56 -6.77 11.26
N SER A 474 -17.27 -5.81 12.14
CA SER A 474 -18.13 -4.67 12.40
C SER A 474 -17.59 -3.43 11.69
N TRP A 475 -18.24 -3.07 10.59
CA TRP A 475 -17.82 -1.98 9.70
C TRP A 475 -18.19 -0.60 10.24
N MET A 476 -17.26 0.35 10.15
CA MET A 476 -17.44 1.76 10.51
C MET A 476 -17.23 2.69 9.30
N ALA A 477 -17.76 2.30 8.14
CA ALA A 477 -17.72 3.10 6.92
C ALA A 477 -18.46 4.44 7.13
N ILE A 478 -17.73 5.54 6.97
CA ILE A 478 -18.19 6.92 7.15
C ILE A 478 -18.59 7.59 5.83
N SER A 479 -18.07 7.11 4.69
CA SER A 479 -18.33 7.69 3.36
C SER A 479 -18.96 6.69 2.39
N PRO A 480 -19.70 7.15 1.36
CA PRO A 480 -20.25 6.25 0.34
C PRO A 480 -19.18 5.44 -0.38
N ALA A 481 -17.98 6.01 -0.58
CA ALA A 481 -16.83 5.35 -1.17
C ALA A 481 -16.38 4.11 -0.37
N GLU A 482 -16.33 4.22 0.95
CA GLU A 482 -16.05 3.07 1.83
C GLU A 482 -17.19 2.06 1.84
N GLU A 483 -18.45 2.53 1.82
CA GLU A 483 -19.62 1.64 1.74
C GLU A 483 -19.58 0.76 0.48
N LEU A 484 -19.16 1.32 -0.66
CA LEU A 484 -18.94 0.54 -1.89
C LEU A 484 -17.87 -0.54 -1.70
N GLN A 485 -16.81 -0.27 -0.94
CA GLN A 485 -15.74 -1.24 -0.72
C GLN A 485 -16.10 -2.35 0.24
N VAL A 486 -16.91 -2.04 1.25
CA VAL A 486 -17.58 -3.06 2.04
C VAL A 486 -18.43 -3.95 1.11
N GLY A 487 -19.11 -3.36 0.11
CA GLY A 487 -19.77 -4.10 -0.96
C GLY A 487 -18.82 -4.99 -1.77
N HIS A 488 -17.65 -4.48 -2.20
CA HIS A 488 -16.64 -5.26 -2.92
C HIS A 488 -16.12 -6.44 -2.09
N PHE A 489 -15.96 -6.27 -0.78
CA PHE A 489 -15.58 -7.36 0.13
C PHE A 489 -16.61 -8.49 0.17
N TYR A 490 -17.90 -8.16 0.31
CA TYR A 490 -18.94 -9.20 0.30
C TYR A 490 -19.07 -9.85 -1.09
N LEU A 491 -18.84 -9.08 -2.17
CA LEU A 491 -18.81 -9.60 -3.53
C LEU A 491 -17.66 -10.60 -3.71
N LEU A 492 -16.45 -10.27 -3.23
CA LEU A 492 -15.30 -11.18 -3.21
C LEU A 492 -15.61 -12.48 -2.44
N ASN A 493 -16.31 -12.38 -1.31
CA ASN A 493 -16.73 -13.53 -0.50
C ASN A 493 -17.97 -14.25 -1.04
N LYS A 494 -18.47 -13.85 -2.22
CA LYS A 494 -19.66 -14.43 -2.89
C LYS A 494 -20.97 -14.28 -2.08
N ASP A 495 -21.01 -13.37 -1.11
CA ASP A 495 -22.24 -12.94 -0.44
C ASP A 495 -22.88 -11.80 -1.25
N TYR A 496 -23.43 -12.17 -2.41
CA TYR A 496 -23.97 -11.21 -3.37
C TYR A 496 -25.15 -10.40 -2.82
N ALA A 497 -25.93 -10.97 -1.90
CA ALA A 497 -27.06 -10.27 -1.30
C ALA A 497 -26.57 -9.13 -0.41
N ARG A 498 -25.64 -9.42 0.50
CA ARG A 498 -25.06 -8.41 1.39
C ARG A 498 -24.24 -7.39 0.63
N ALA A 499 -23.50 -7.80 -0.40
CA ALA A 499 -22.81 -6.89 -1.30
C ALA A 499 -23.77 -5.86 -1.92
N TRP A 500 -24.92 -6.33 -2.43
CA TRP A 500 -25.94 -5.45 -3.02
C TRP A 500 -26.55 -4.48 -2.01
N GLU A 501 -26.82 -4.90 -0.77
CA GLU A 501 -27.31 -4.02 0.30
C GLU A 501 -26.36 -2.83 0.54
N TRP A 502 -25.04 -3.09 0.56
CA TRP A 502 -24.04 -2.03 0.70
C TRP A 502 -23.95 -1.12 -0.52
N TYR A 503 -24.03 -1.66 -1.74
CA TYR A 503 -24.10 -0.83 -2.95
C TYR A 503 -25.33 0.08 -2.97
N GLU A 504 -26.50 -0.42 -2.56
CA GLU A 504 -27.71 0.41 -2.45
C GLU A 504 -27.56 1.49 -1.37
N LYS A 505 -26.96 1.16 -0.23
CA LYS A 505 -26.69 2.10 0.84
C LYS A 505 -25.80 3.25 0.38
N ALA A 506 -24.72 2.94 -0.34
CA ALA A 506 -23.80 3.93 -0.90
C ALA A 506 -24.46 4.78 -1.98
N ASN A 507 -25.15 4.15 -2.94
CA ASN A 507 -25.78 4.82 -4.08
C ASN A 507 -26.89 5.80 -3.66
N LYS A 508 -27.51 5.64 -2.48
CA LYS A 508 -28.47 6.61 -1.92
C LYS A 508 -27.82 7.94 -1.50
N LYS A 509 -26.51 7.93 -1.22
CA LYS A 509 -25.75 9.08 -0.74
C LYS A 509 -24.90 9.72 -1.84
N LEU A 510 -24.53 8.95 -2.86
CA LEU A 510 -23.75 9.44 -3.98
C LEU A 510 -24.56 10.44 -4.82
N PRO A 511 -23.92 11.51 -5.33
CA PRO A 511 -24.54 12.34 -6.34
C PRO A 511 -24.83 11.53 -7.60
N ALA A 512 -25.78 11.99 -8.42
CA ALA A 512 -26.03 11.38 -9.71
C ALA A 512 -24.73 11.36 -10.53
N ARG A 513 -24.34 10.16 -10.98
CA ARG A 513 -23.10 9.97 -11.72
C ARG A 513 -23.19 10.69 -13.06
N GLN A 514 -22.22 11.55 -13.34
CA GLN A 514 -22.10 12.26 -14.61
C GLN A 514 -20.83 11.79 -15.34
N PRO A 515 -20.85 11.74 -16.68
CA PRO A 515 -19.63 11.55 -17.45
C PRO A 515 -18.61 12.65 -17.09
N PRO A 516 -17.32 12.34 -17.04
CA PRO A 516 -16.29 13.36 -16.83
C PRO A 516 -16.39 14.46 -17.90
N ARG A 517 -16.22 15.72 -17.50
CA ARG A 517 -16.32 16.86 -18.42
C ARG A 517 -15.04 17.07 -19.22
N ASP A 518 -13.90 16.70 -18.63
CA ASP A 518 -12.58 16.84 -19.24
C ASP A 518 -11.63 15.70 -18.81
N ILE A 519 -10.39 15.76 -19.31
CA ILE A 519 -9.38 14.75 -19.01
C ILE A 519 -8.94 14.76 -17.54
N GLN A 520 -8.94 15.92 -16.88
CA GLN A 520 -8.54 16.02 -15.48
C GLN A 520 -9.58 15.34 -14.59
N GLU A 521 -10.86 15.61 -14.84
CA GLU A 521 -11.97 14.92 -14.19
C GLU A 521 -11.97 13.43 -14.54
N PHE A 522 -11.63 13.03 -15.77
CA PHE A 522 -11.50 11.61 -16.13
C PHE A 522 -10.37 10.92 -15.37
N VAL A 523 -9.20 11.55 -15.25
CA VAL A 523 -8.06 10.98 -14.49
C VAL A 523 -8.38 10.89 -13.00
N GLN A 524 -9.12 11.84 -12.46
CA GLN A 524 -9.62 11.77 -11.08
C GLN A 524 -10.70 10.68 -10.93
N ALA A 525 -11.60 10.56 -11.90
CA ALA A 525 -12.74 9.64 -11.85
C ALA A 525 -12.35 8.19 -12.15
N ILE A 526 -11.39 7.91 -13.03
CA ILE A 526 -11.06 6.55 -13.47
C ILE A 526 -10.61 5.65 -12.32
N GLY A 527 -10.04 6.23 -11.28
CA GLY A 527 -9.76 5.51 -10.06
C GLY A 527 -10.69 5.79 -8.89
N ALA A 528 -11.58 6.79 -8.98
CA ALA A 528 -12.48 7.12 -7.89
C ALA A 528 -13.27 5.88 -7.41
N PRO A 529 -13.37 5.64 -6.08
CA PRO A 529 -14.13 4.52 -5.53
C PRO A 529 -15.59 4.47 -6.00
N GLU A 530 -16.12 5.63 -6.41
CA GLU A 530 -17.49 5.83 -6.89
C GLU A 530 -17.81 5.07 -8.19
N ARG A 531 -16.79 4.56 -8.90
CA ARG A 531 -16.93 3.71 -10.10
C ARG A 531 -17.18 2.23 -9.75
N SER A 532 -18.30 1.95 -9.09
CA SER A 532 -18.70 0.58 -8.72
C SER A 532 -19.61 -0.11 -9.74
N GLN A 533 -20.00 0.53 -10.85
CA GLN A 533 -21.01 0.01 -11.77
C GLN A 533 -20.71 -1.39 -12.31
N LEU A 534 -19.45 -1.70 -12.59
CA LEU A 534 -19.08 -3.02 -13.11
C LEU A 534 -19.13 -4.10 -12.02
N PHE A 535 -18.81 -3.75 -10.76
CA PHE A 535 -19.03 -4.62 -9.61
C PHE A 535 -20.52 -4.85 -9.36
N GLU A 536 -21.33 -3.78 -9.42
CA GLU A 536 -22.78 -3.84 -9.32
C GLU A 536 -23.38 -4.73 -10.43
N TYR A 537 -22.91 -4.59 -11.68
CA TYR A 537 -23.28 -5.46 -12.80
C TYR A 537 -22.99 -6.93 -12.49
N HIS A 538 -21.78 -7.25 -12.04
CA HIS A 538 -21.42 -8.63 -11.71
C HIS A 538 -22.28 -9.17 -10.58
N CYS A 539 -22.44 -8.40 -9.49
CA CYS A 539 -23.28 -8.74 -8.35
C CYS A 539 -24.74 -9.03 -8.75
N LEU A 540 -25.36 -8.15 -9.54
CA LEU A 540 -26.73 -8.31 -10.01
C LEU A 540 -26.88 -9.50 -10.96
N THR A 541 -25.87 -9.78 -11.79
CA THR A 541 -25.84 -10.97 -12.64
C THR A 541 -25.86 -12.24 -11.80
N GLN A 542 -25.05 -12.32 -10.74
CA GLN A 542 -25.03 -13.46 -9.83
C GLN A 542 -26.32 -13.61 -9.02
N LEU A 543 -27.03 -12.50 -8.75
CA LEU A 543 -28.37 -12.51 -8.14
C LEU A 543 -29.50 -12.86 -9.13
N GLY A 544 -29.20 -13.09 -10.41
CA GLY A 544 -30.21 -13.38 -11.44
C GLY A 544 -31.05 -12.16 -11.87
N ARG A 545 -30.63 -10.94 -11.51
CA ARG A 545 -31.32 -9.68 -11.84
C ARG A 545 -30.80 -9.11 -13.16
N VAL A 546 -31.05 -9.85 -14.25
CA VAL A 546 -30.41 -9.61 -15.56
C VAL A 546 -30.69 -8.21 -16.14
N ASP A 547 -31.92 -7.70 -16.02
CA ASP A 547 -32.28 -6.39 -16.56
C ASP A 547 -31.58 -5.24 -15.79
N ASP A 548 -31.55 -5.34 -14.46
CA ASP A 548 -30.84 -4.39 -13.61
C ASP A 548 -29.33 -4.42 -13.87
N ALA A 549 -28.76 -5.63 -14.03
CA ALA A 549 -27.36 -5.79 -14.40
C ALA A 549 -27.07 -5.09 -15.73
N ARG A 550 -27.89 -5.33 -16.76
CA ARG A 550 -27.72 -4.69 -18.08
C ARG A 550 -27.81 -3.16 -17.98
N ALA A 551 -28.70 -2.63 -17.14
CA ALA A 551 -28.78 -1.19 -16.89
C ALA A 551 -27.48 -0.65 -16.27
N LYS A 552 -26.89 -1.36 -15.29
CA LYS A 552 -25.60 -0.98 -14.69
C LYS A 552 -24.43 -1.04 -15.65
N LEU A 553 -24.40 -2.04 -16.53
CA LEU A 553 -23.40 -2.10 -17.60
C LEU A 553 -23.55 -0.92 -18.57
N ALA A 554 -24.78 -0.55 -18.95
CA ALA A 554 -25.01 0.60 -19.81
C ALA A 554 -24.59 1.93 -19.14
N GLU A 555 -24.86 2.09 -17.84
CA GLU A 555 -24.37 3.22 -17.05
C GLU A 555 -22.84 3.28 -17.03
N PHE A 556 -22.17 2.13 -16.87
CA PHE A 556 -20.72 2.01 -16.89
C PHE A 556 -20.13 2.47 -18.23
N GLU A 557 -20.59 1.90 -19.34
CA GLU A 557 -20.08 2.22 -20.68
C GLU A 557 -20.28 3.70 -21.03
N LEU A 558 -21.41 4.29 -20.61
CA LEU A 558 -21.69 5.72 -20.82
C LEU A 558 -20.78 6.63 -19.99
N ALA A 559 -20.44 6.23 -18.75
CA ALA A 559 -19.70 7.05 -17.81
C ALA A 559 -18.18 6.82 -17.83
N PHE A 560 -17.70 5.77 -18.52
CA PHE A 560 -16.28 5.40 -18.46
C PHE A 560 -15.38 6.50 -19.03
N PHE A 561 -15.66 6.95 -20.26
CA PHE A 561 -14.94 8.03 -20.93
C PHE A 561 -15.71 9.36 -20.86
N PRO A 562 -15.01 10.52 -20.91
CA PRO A 562 -15.66 11.81 -21.04
C PRO A 562 -16.53 11.86 -22.30
N ALA A 563 -17.65 12.56 -22.21
CA ALA A 563 -18.48 12.82 -23.39
C ALA A 563 -17.70 13.65 -24.41
N ALA A 564 -17.99 13.45 -25.70
CA ALA A 564 -17.39 14.29 -26.75
C ALA A 564 -17.68 15.77 -26.46
N ALA A 565 -16.65 16.61 -26.58
CA ALA A 565 -16.76 18.03 -26.24
C ALA A 565 -17.92 18.69 -27.01
N VAL A 566 -18.79 19.40 -26.29
CA VAL A 566 -19.87 20.18 -26.91
C VAL A 566 -19.27 21.35 -27.68
N ALA A 567 -19.65 21.51 -28.94
CA ALA A 567 -19.15 22.57 -29.80
C ALA A 567 -19.35 23.96 -29.15
N GLY A 568 -18.26 24.71 -28.96
CA GLY A 568 -18.26 26.07 -28.41
C GLY A 568 -17.76 26.22 -26.96
N GLY A 569 -17.32 25.14 -26.31
CA GLY A 569 -16.66 25.20 -24.99
C GLY A 569 -15.19 25.69 -25.05
N PRO A 570 -14.59 26.06 -23.90
CA PRO A 570 -13.16 26.35 -23.83
C PRO A 570 -12.33 25.15 -24.30
N ALA A 571 -11.20 25.41 -24.95
CA ALA A 571 -10.31 24.39 -25.51
C ALA A 571 -9.55 23.63 -24.40
N SER A 572 -10.22 22.70 -23.72
CA SER A 572 -9.56 21.68 -22.91
C SER A 572 -9.01 20.58 -23.83
N PRO A 573 -7.82 20.02 -23.56
CA PRO A 573 -7.30 18.90 -24.32
C PRO A 573 -8.31 17.74 -24.27
N THR A 574 -8.65 17.19 -25.43
CA THR A 574 -9.52 16.02 -25.49
C THR A 574 -8.78 14.78 -24.97
N LEU A 575 -9.52 13.75 -24.57
CA LEU A 575 -8.90 12.46 -24.25
C LEU A 575 -8.03 11.98 -25.41
N ASP A 576 -8.48 12.13 -26.65
CA ASP A 576 -7.73 11.74 -27.84
C ASP A 576 -6.41 12.50 -27.97
N ASP A 577 -6.36 13.79 -27.60
CA ASP A 577 -5.12 14.56 -27.61
C ASP A 577 -4.10 14.03 -26.61
N VAL A 578 -4.56 13.60 -25.42
CA VAL A 578 -3.70 12.96 -24.42
C VAL A 578 -3.28 11.56 -24.85
N LEU A 579 -4.19 10.77 -25.41
CA LEU A 579 -3.88 9.44 -25.93
C LEU A 579 -2.92 9.49 -27.12
N ARG A 580 -2.97 10.54 -27.94
CA ARG A 580 -1.99 10.77 -29.02
C ARG A 580 -0.57 10.99 -28.53
N LEU A 581 -0.37 11.46 -27.28
CA LEU A 581 0.97 11.53 -26.67
C LEU A 581 1.58 10.14 -26.48
N PHE A 582 0.73 9.11 -26.39
CA PHE A 582 1.13 7.73 -26.18
C PHE A 582 1.22 6.95 -27.50
N GLY A 583 0.67 7.48 -28.60
CA GLY A 583 0.96 7.03 -29.97
C GLY A 583 -0.14 7.32 -30.98
N PRO A 584 0.04 6.95 -32.26
CA PRO A 584 -0.84 7.35 -33.37
C PRO A 584 -2.24 6.70 -33.37
N ASN A 585 -2.50 5.71 -32.51
CA ASN A 585 -3.77 4.96 -32.48
C ASN A 585 -4.52 5.18 -31.15
N PRO A 586 -5.15 6.35 -30.97
CA PRO A 586 -5.87 6.69 -29.74
C PRO A 586 -7.10 5.79 -29.51
N GLU A 587 -7.77 5.33 -30.57
CA GLU A 587 -8.95 4.44 -30.46
C GLU A 587 -8.60 3.09 -29.85
N LEU A 588 -7.53 2.43 -30.33
CA LEU A 588 -7.06 1.19 -29.73
C LEU A 588 -6.63 1.40 -28.27
N LEU A 589 -5.93 2.50 -27.97
CA LEU A 589 -5.50 2.78 -26.60
C LEU A 589 -6.68 3.03 -25.65
N LYS A 590 -7.73 3.71 -26.14
CA LYS A 590 -8.98 3.93 -25.43
C LYS A 590 -9.65 2.59 -25.11
N HIS A 591 -9.87 1.74 -26.11
CA HIS A 591 -10.45 0.41 -25.86
C HIS A 591 -9.60 -0.43 -24.91
N LEU A 592 -8.27 -0.38 -25.06
CA LEU A 592 -7.36 -1.15 -24.23
C LEU A 592 -7.39 -0.71 -22.76
N LEU A 593 -7.46 0.59 -22.49
CA LEU A 593 -7.64 1.12 -21.14
C LEU A 593 -8.97 0.64 -20.53
N HIS A 594 -10.04 0.61 -21.32
CA HIS A 594 -11.34 0.10 -20.90
C HIS A 594 -11.29 -1.41 -20.57
N ASP A 595 -10.81 -2.24 -21.50
CA ASP A 595 -10.88 -3.70 -21.33
C ASP A 595 -9.89 -4.21 -20.28
N LEU A 596 -8.75 -3.53 -20.07
CA LEU A 596 -7.86 -3.84 -18.94
C LEU A 596 -8.46 -3.43 -17.60
N TYR A 597 -9.21 -2.32 -17.52
CA TYR A 597 -9.97 -1.98 -16.30
C TYR A 597 -11.05 -3.03 -16.01
N VAL A 598 -11.77 -3.50 -17.04
CA VAL A 598 -12.74 -4.60 -16.90
C VAL A 598 -12.06 -5.85 -16.35
N ALA A 599 -10.92 -6.24 -16.91
CA ALA A 599 -10.14 -7.39 -16.43
C ALA A 599 -9.71 -7.21 -14.97
N GLU A 600 -9.21 -6.03 -14.60
CA GLU A 600 -8.83 -5.70 -13.23
C GLU A 600 -10.00 -5.84 -12.25
N VAL A 601 -11.19 -5.34 -12.60
CA VAL A 601 -12.40 -5.48 -11.77
C VAL A 601 -12.75 -6.94 -11.51
N PHE A 602 -12.86 -7.77 -12.54
CA PHE A 602 -13.20 -9.19 -12.35
C PHE A 602 -12.12 -9.94 -11.57
N MET A 603 -10.84 -9.65 -11.82
CA MET A 603 -9.74 -10.27 -11.08
C MET A 603 -9.65 -9.78 -9.63
N SER A 604 -10.13 -8.58 -9.32
CA SER A 604 -10.14 -8.04 -7.95
C SER A 604 -11.12 -8.75 -7.01
N VAL A 605 -12.15 -9.41 -7.56
CA VAL A 605 -13.16 -10.19 -6.80
C VAL A 605 -13.08 -11.69 -7.09
N ASP A 606 -11.93 -12.16 -7.58
CA ASP A 606 -11.65 -13.57 -7.90
C ASP A 606 -12.70 -14.21 -8.84
N ALA A 607 -13.20 -13.42 -9.80
CA ALA A 607 -14.22 -13.80 -10.78
C ALA A 607 -13.66 -13.93 -12.20
N ALA A 608 -12.49 -14.55 -12.34
CA ALA A 608 -11.78 -14.72 -13.62
C ALA A 608 -12.67 -15.31 -14.73
N ASP A 609 -13.45 -16.35 -14.41
CA ASP A 609 -14.35 -17.00 -15.38
C ASP A 609 -15.44 -16.05 -15.90
N ALA A 610 -15.98 -15.19 -15.02
CA ALA A 610 -16.95 -14.17 -15.41
C ALA A 610 -16.30 -13.11 -16.31
N GLY A 611 -15.06 -12.70 -16.01
CA GLY A 611 -14.28 -11.81 -16.85
C GLY A 611 -13.97 -12.39 -18.23
N ILE A 612 -13.62 -13.68 -18.30
CA ILE A 612 -13.41 -14.42 -19.55
C ILE A 612 -14.69 -14.43 -20.38
N ALA A 613 -15.83 -14.79 -19.78
CA ALA A 613 -17.11 -14.83 -20.46
C ALA A 613 -17.51 -13.43 -20.98
N PHE A 614 -17.34 -12.40 -20.16
CA PHE A 614 -17.63 -11.01 -20.52
C PHE A 614 -16.80 -10.53 -21.71
N LEU A 615 -15.47 -10.71 -21.66
CA LEU A 615 -14.58 -10.27 -22.73
C LEU A 615 -14.80 -11.05 -24.03
N ARG A 616 -15.17 -12.34 -23.95
CA ARG A 616 -15.56 -13.13 -25.13
C ARG A 616 -16.83 -12.58 -25.79
N GLU A 617 -17.86 -12.32 -24.99
CA GLU A 617 -19.11 -11.74 -25.49
C GLU A 617 -18.88 -10.37 -26.14
N ARG A 618 -18.04 -9.53 -25.50
CA ARG A 618 -17.66 -8.23 -26.04
C ARG A 618 -16.86 -8.35 -27.34
N SER A 619 -15.84 -9.20 -27.39
CA SER A 619 -15.05 -9.45 -28.60
C SER A 619 -15.89 -9.98 -29.76
N ALA A 620 -16.90 -10.81 -29.49
CA ALA A 620 -17.84 -11.29 -30.50
C ALA A 620 -18.75 -10.20 -31.07
N ARG A 621 -18.94 -9.09 -30.33
CA ARG A 621 -19.74 -7.93 -30.73
C ARG A 621 -18.90 -6.74 -31.21
N ALA A 622 -17.58 -6.86 -31.22
CA ALA A 622 -16.70 -5.77 -31.58
C ALA A 622 -16.96 -5.31 -33.02
N GLU A 623 -17.09 -3.99 -33.21
CA GLU A 623 -17.45 -3.35 -34.48
C GLU A 623 -16.24 -3.14 -35.39
N ASN A 624 -15.03 -3.17 -34.83
CA ASN A 624 -13.79 -2.91 -35.53
C ASN A 624 -12.59 -3.71 -34.96
N ASP A 625 -11.47 -3.69 -35.67
CA ASP A 625 -10.25 -4.40 -35.30
C ASP A 625 -9.59 -3.89 -34.02
N ALA A 626 -9.70 -2.60 -33.73
CA ALA A 626 -9.14 -2.02 -32.51
C ALA A 626 -9.86 -2.58 -31.27
N GLN A 627 -11.20 -2.67 -31.32
CA GLN A 627 -12.00 -3.29 -30.26
C GLN A 627 -11.71 -4.78 -30.12
N ARG A 628 -11.62 -5.52 -31.24
CA ARG A 628 -11.28 -6.96 -31.23
C ARG A 628 -9.91 -7.21 -30.61
N LEU A 629 -8.90 -6.45 -31.02
CA LEU A 629 -7.54 -6.57 -30.51
C LEU A 629 -7.46 -6.21 -29.02
N SER A 630 -8.12 -5.12 -28.60
CA SER A 630 -8.20 -4.72 -27.20
C SER A 630 -8.78 -5.82 -26.31
N GLY A 631 -9.97 -6.33 -26.66
CA GLY A 631 -10.63 -7.39 -25.91
C GLY A 631 -9.80 -8.67 -25.88
N ALA A 632 -9.15 -9.03 -26.98
CA ALA A 632 -8.24 -10.18 -27.04
C ALA A 632 -7.00 -9.99 -26.15
N LEU A 633 -6.37 -8.81 -26.13
CA LEU A 633 -5.24 -8.52 -25.26
C LEU A 633 -5.62 -8.64 -23.77
N ALA A 634 -6.73 -8.04 -23.35
CA ALA A 634 -7.22 -8.15 -21.98
C ALA A 634 -7.58 -9.60 -21.60
N LEU A 635 -8.27 -10.32 -22.51
CA LEU A 635 -8.64 -11.72 -22.31
C LEU A 635 -7.41 -12.62 -22.15
N ALA A 636 -6.38 -12.43 -22.98
CA ALA A 636 -5.13 -13.17 -22.87
C ALA A 636 -4.50 -13.03 -21.48
N GLN A 637 -4.56 -11.85 -20.87
CA GLN A 637 -4.02 -11.65 -19.53
C GLN A 637 -4.81 -12.40 -18.44
N ILE A 638 -6.14 -12.45 -18.55
CA ILE A 638 -6.95 -13.25 -17.61
C ILE A 638 -6.68 -14.76 -17.81
N LEU A 639 -6.56 -15.22 -19.05
CA LEU A 639 -6.21 -16.62 -19.35
C LEU A 639 -4.84 -17.00 -18.78
N LEU A 640 -3.84 -16.11 -18.92
CA LEU A 640 -2.51 -16.29 -18.33
C LEU A 640 -2.56 -16.32 -16.80
N ALA A 641 -3.32 -15.41 -16.18
CA ALA A 641 -3.48 -15.37 -14.73
C ALA A 641 -4.19 -16.62 -14.19
N GLY A 642 -5.18 -17.14 -14.92
CA GLY A 642 -5.91 -18.37 -14.61
C GLY A 642 -5.23 -19.67 -15.05
N GLY A 643 -4.03 -19.61 -15.63
CA GLY A 643 -3.28 -20.79 -16.07
C GLY A 643 -3.85 -21.51 -17.30
N GLN A 644 -4.77 -20.89 -18.07
CA GLN A 644 -5.41 -21.47 -19.26
C GLN A 644 -4.52 -21.32 -20.51
N ARG A 645 -3.37 -22.01 -20.52
CA ARG A 645 -2.30 -21.83 -21.53
C ARG A 645 -2.70 -22.23 -22.96
N ASP A 646 -3.46 -23.31 -23.11
CA ASP A 646 -3.93 -23.79 -24.43
C ASP A 646 -4.82 -22.72 -25.10
N GLU A 647 -5.81 -22.21 -24.37
CA GLU A 647 -6.73 -21.19 -24.86
C GLU A 647 -6.01 -19.86 -25.14
N TYR A 648 -5.03 -19.50 -24.31
CA TYR A 648 -4.17 -18.35 -24.53
C TYR A 648 -3.39 -18.47 -25.84
N LEU A 649 -2.76 -19.61 -26.12
CA LEU A 649 -2.01 -19.82 -27.37
C LEU A 649 -2.91 -19.74 -28.59
N THR A 650 -4.10 -20.34 -28.54
CA THR A 650 -5.10 -20.23 -29.61
C THR A 650 -5.48 -18.76 -29.85
N LEU A 651 -5.81 -18.02 -28.79
CA LEU A 651 -6.16 -16.60 -28.89
C LEU A 651 -5.02 -15.75 -29.47
N CYS A 652 -3.78 -16.01 -29.06
CA CYS A 652 -2.61 -15.34 -29.61
C CYS A 652 -2.42 -15.62 -31.10
N SER A 653 -2.53 -16.88 -31.50
CA SER A 653 -2.28 -17.35 -32.86
C SER A 653 -3.35 -16.89 -33.86
N GLU A 654 -4.61 -16.87 -33.41
CA GLU A 654 -5.77 -16.60 -34.26
C GLU A 654 -6.15 -15.12 -34.30
N GLN A 655 -6.00 -14.39 -33.19
CA GLN A 655 -6.52 -13.02 -33.07
C GLN A 655 -5.42 -11.98 -32.76
N ILE A 656 -4.68 -12.13 -31.65
CA ILE A 656 -3.76 -11.07 -31.20
C ILE A 656 -2.62 -10.85 -32.20
N PHE A 657 -1.97 -11.92 -32.66
CA PHE A 657 -0.84 -11.76 -33.55
C PHE A 657 -1.24 -11.14 -34.91
N PRO A 658 -2.27 -11.62 -35.62
CA PRO A 658 -2.70 -11.00 -36.88
C PRO A 658 -3.15 -9.54 -36.72
N LEU A 659 -4.04 -9.26 -35.77
CA LEU A 659 -4.57 -7.91 -35.55
C LEU A 659 -3.48 -6.96 -35.03
N GLY A 660 -2.61 -7.45 -34.16
CA GLY A 660 -1.45 -6.69 -33.66
C GLY A 660 -0.48 -6.34 -34.78
N CYS A 661 -0.21 -7.28 -35.68
CA CYS A 661 0.62 -7.02 -36.85
C CYS A 661 0.07 -5.88 -37.72
N GLU A 662 -1.24 -5.87 -37.97
CA GLU A 662 -1.90 -4.78 -38.71
C GLU A 662 -1.86 -3.45 -37.93
N ALA A 663 -2.17 -3.48 -36.63
CA ALA A 663 -2.22 -2.29 -35.79
C ALA A 663 -0.83 -1.67 -35.52
N TRP A 664 0.24 -2.46 -35.52
CA TRP A 664 1.61 -2.00 -35.29
C TRP A 664 2.34 -1.65 -36.59
N ASN A 665 1.86 -2.11 -37.75
CA ASN A 665 2.41 -1.80 -39.08
C ASN A 665 2.03 -0.41 -39.60
N THR A 666 1.43 0.47 -38.80
CA THR A 666 1.21 1.87 -39.19
C THR A 666 2.53 2.64 -39.24
N GLU A 667 3.41 2.28 -40.18
CA GLU A 667 4.23 3.24 -40.90
C GLU A 667 3.28 4.15 -41.69
N THR A 668 2.54 5.01 -40.98
CA THR A 668 1.95 6.17 -41.64
C THR A 668 3.11 6.93 -42.24
N ALA A 669 3.17 6.95 -43.57
CA ALA A 669 4.08 7.74 -44.38
C ALA A 669 4.43 9.03 -43.62
N SER A 670 5.68 9.13 -43.14
CA SER A 670 6.16 10.35 -42.52
C SER A 670 5.74 11.51 -43.41
N PRO A 671 4.97 12.49 -42.90
CA PRO A 671 4.54 13.61 -43.72
C PRO A 671 5.79 14.19 -44.38
N ALA A 672 5.74 14.37 -45.71
CA ALA A 672 6.89 14.83 -46.49
C ALA A 672 7.44 16.13 -45.86
N GLY A 673 8.57 16.02 -45.15
CA GLY A 673 9.16 17.11 -44.35
C GLY A 673 9.42 16.82 -42.87
N ALA A 674 9.04 15.66 -42.32
CA ALA A 674 9.38 15.29 -40.95
C ALA A 674 10.90 15.08 -40.78
N VAL A 675 11.46 15.63 -39.69
CA VAL A 675 12.90 15.66 -39.41
C VAL A 675 13.49 14.22 -39.38
N PRO A 676 14.57 13.90 -40.14
CA PRO A 676 15.10 12.54 -40.30
C PRO A 676 15.61 11.84 -39.01
N ASN A 677 15.66 12.53 -37.87
CA ASN A 677 16.27 12.03 -36.63
C ASN A 677 15.27 11.69 -35.52
N ALA A 678 13.97 11.89 -35.73
CA ALA A 678 12.97 11.26 -34.89
C ALA A 678 12.76 9.86 -35.44
N SER A 679 13.28 8.84 -34.74
CA SER A 679 12.96 7.44 -35.07
C SER A 679 11.44 7.33 -35.25
N PRO A 680 10.93 6.76 -36.36
CA PRO A 680 9.51 6.51 -36.56
C PRO A 680 9.09 5.40 -35.58
N ALA A 681 9.08 5.75 -34.30
CA ALA A 681 8.80 4.83 -33.23
C ALA A 681 7.30 4.55 -33.30
N ALA A 682 6.98 3.34 -33.75
CA ALA A 682 5.71 2.67 -33.49
C ALA A 682 5.21 3.01 -32.07
N ASN A 683 3.90 3.09 -31.89
CA ASN A 683 3.25 3.39 -30.60
C ASN A 683 3.95 2.60 -29.46
N PRO A 684 4.79 3.25 -28.63
CA PRO A 684 5.68 2.53 -27.73
C PRO A 684 4.90 1.76 -26.68
N ILE A 685 3.75 2.28 -26.24
CA ILE A 685 2.89 1.59 -25.25
C ILE A 685 2.20 0.39 -25.87
N LEU A 686 1.63 0.50 -27.07
CA LEU A 686 1.01 -0.64 -27.73
C LEU A 686 2.04 -1.71 -28.10
N SER A 687 3.25 -1.29 -28.50
CA SER A 687 4.35 -2.21 -28.74
C SER A 687 4.77 -2.92 -27.46
N ILE A 688 4.83 -2.22 -26.31
CA ILE A 688 5.10 -2.83 -25.00
C ILE A 688 3.99 -3.81 -24.62
N ILE A 689 2.73 -3.41 -24.66
CA ILE A 689 1.60 -4.26 -24.24
C ILE A 689 1.47 -5.47 -25.17
N GLY A 690 1.61 -5.25 -26.47
CA GLY A 690 1.61 -6.28 -27.49
C GLY A 690 2.74 -7.29 -27.31
N SER A 691 3.98 -6.79 -27.17
CA SER A 691 5.14 -7.66 -26.95
C SER A 691 5.05 -8.41 -25.63
N GLN A 692 4.63 -7.76 -24.54
CA GLN A 692 4.40 -8.42 -23.24
C GLN A 692 3.30 -9.48 -23.31
N SER A 693 2.27 -9.28 -24.14
CA SER A 693 1.21 -10.27 -24.34
C SER A 693 1.64 -11.46 -25.18
N LEU A 694 2.71 -11.35 -25.99
CA LEU A 694 3.25 -12.43 -26.82
C LEU A 694 4.54 -13.04 -26.26
N LEU A 695 5.23 -12.37 -25.33
CA LEU A 695 6.51 -12.80 -24.77
C LEU A 695 6.49 -14.22 -24.17
N PRO A 696 5.43 -14.68 -23.47
CA PRO A 696 5.36 -16.06 -22.99
C PRO A 696 5.56 -17.10 -24.10
N LEU A 697 5.16 -16.79 -25.33
CA LEU A 697 5.30 -17.69 -26.48
C LEU A 697 6.74 -17.89 -26.97
N ALA A 698 7.68 -17.04 -26.54
CA ALA A 698 9.09 -17.17 -26.87
C ALA A 698 9.86 -18.07 -25.88
N ASP A 699 9.20 -18.53 -24.81
CA ASP A 699 9.84 -19.30 -23.74
C ASP A 699 9.41 -20.79 -23.80
N PRO A 700 10.36 -21.73 -24.04
CA PRO A 700 10.05 -23.17 -24.06
C PRO A 700 9.48 -23.69 -22.74
N GLU A 701 9.84 -23.11 -21.59
CA GLU A 701 9.32 -23.53 -20.27
C GLU A 701 7.83 -23.19 -20.12
N PHE A 702 7.41 -22.05 -20.67
CA PHE A 702 5.99 -21.71 -20.73
C PHE A 702 5.22 -22.67 -21.65
N LEU A 703 5.74 -22.90 -22.86
CA LEU A 703 5.13 -23.77 -23.87
C LEU A 703 5.07 -25.24 -23.43
N ALA A 704 5.98 -25.70 -22.56
CA ALA A 704 5.93 -27.05 -22.00
C ALA A 704 4.65 -27.35 -21.20
N GLY A 705 3.91 -26.31 -20.77
CA GLY A 705 2.60 -26.47 -20.13
C GLY A 705 1.41 -26.47 -21.10
N ILE A 706 1.65 -26.44 -22.42
CA ILE A 706 0.62 -26.48 -23.47
C ILE A 706 0.52 -27.90 -24.03
N SER A 707 -0.69 -28.33 -24.37
CA SER A 707 -0.88 -29.66 -24.96
C SER A 707 -0.27 -29.76 -26.37
N ASP A 708 0.42 -30.88 -26.65
CA ASP A 708 1.04 -31.17 -27.95
C ASP A 708 0.11 -30.91 -29.17
N PRO A 709 -1.18 -31.32 -29.16
CA PRO A 709 -2.07 -31.07 -30.29
C PRO A 709 -2.28 -29.58 -30.58
N VAL A 710 -2.48 -28.77 -29.53
CA VAL A 710 -2.69 -27.33 -29.64
C VAL A 710 -1.40 -26.65 -30.09
N LEU A 711 -0.25 -27.05 -29.51
CA LEU A 711 1.05 -26.51 -29.89
C LEU A 711 1.40 -26.79 -31.36
N ARG A 712 1.14 -28.01 -31.85
CA ARG A 712 1.36 -28.36 -33.27
C ARG A 712 0.44 -27.59 -34.21
N GLN A 713 -0.84 -27.45 -33.85
CA GLN A 713 -1.78 -26.65 -34.63
C GLN A 713 -1.33 -25.18 -34.73
N ALA A 714 -0.84 -24.60 -33.63
CA ALA A 714 -0.27 -23.26 -33.63
C ALA A 714 1.00 -23.20 -34.50
N LEU A 715 1.89 -24.17 -34.39
CA LEU A 715 3.11 -24.26 -35.20
C LEU A 715 2.79 -24.24 -36.71
N ASP A 716 1.81 -25.02 -37.16
CA ASP A 716 1.34 -25.03 -38.55
C ASP A 716 0.78 -23.65 -38.96
N THR A 717 0.00 -23.03 -38.06
CA THR A 717 -0.60 -21.71 -38.28
C THR A 717 0.47 -20.62 -38.44
N TRP A 718 1.45 -20.57 -37.54
CA TRP A 718 2.51 -19.55 -37.59
C TRP A 718 3.47 -19.77 -38.75
N THR A 719 3.79 -21.02 -39.08
CA THR A 719 4.62 -21.37 -40.24
C THR A 719 3.97 -20.93 -41.55
N SER A 720 2.66 -21.20 -41.72
CA SER A 720 1.92 -20.79 -42.92
C SER A 720 1.69 -19.28 -43.02
N LYS A 721 1.66 -18.57 -41.89
CA LYS A 721 1.54 -17.11 -41.82
C LYS A 721 2.86 -16.39 -42.08
N ARG A 722 4.01 -17.00 -41.75
CA ARG A 722 5.35 -16.38 -41.88
C ARG A 722 5.60 -15.69 -43.24
N PRO A 723 5.27 -16.29 -44.41
CA PRO A 723 5.50 -15.66 -45.71
C PRO A 723 4.65 -14.41 -46.00
N GLN A 724 3.61 -14.16 -45.19
CA GLN A 724 2.65 -13.06 -45.39
C GLN A 724 3.16 -11.75 -44.77
N TYR A 725 4.20 -11.81 -43.94
CA TYR A 725 4.76 -10.65 -43.24
C TYR A 725 6.14 -10.29 -43.80
N ALA A 726 6.36 -9.00 -44.03
CA ALA A 726 7.62 -8.46 -44.54
C ALA A 726 8.36 -7.60 -43.52
N ASN A 727 7.72 -7.24 -42.40
CA ASN A 727 8.31 -6.41 -41.35
C ASN A 727 9.25 -7.26 -40.45
N ASP A 728 10.45 -6.78 -40.22
CA ASP A 728 11.47 -7.47 -39.43
C ASP A 728 11.00 -7.80 -37.99
N LEU A 729 10.22 -6.93 -37.35
CA LEU A 729 9.73 -7.17 -35.99
C LEU A 729 8.73 -8.33 -35.96
N GLN A 730 7.87 -8.42 -36.97
CA GLN A 730 6.87 -9.48 -37.10
C GLN A 730 7.54 -10.82 -37.38
N LEU A 731 8.50 -10.84 -38.31
CA LEU A 731 9.29 -12.03 -38.61
C LEU A 731 10.09 -12.49 -37.39
N LEU A 732 10.67 -11.56 -36.63
CA LEU A 732 11.37 -11.88 -35.38
C LEU A 732 10.44 -12.52 -34.35
N ALA A 733 9.25 -11.96 -34.13
CA ALA A 733 8.27 -12.53 -33.20
C ALA A 733 7.81 -13.94 -33.62
N ILE A 734 7.58 -14.16 -34.92
CA ILE A 734 7.24 -15.49 -35.47
C ILE A 734 8.38 -16.47 -35.23
N ASP A 735 9.61 -16.12 -35.62
CA ASP A 735 10.74 -17.04 -35.51
C ASP A 735 11.10 -17.33 -34.04
N LEU A 736 10.87 -16.39 -33.11
CA LEU A 736 11.00 -16.63 -31.66
C LEU A 736 10.00 -17.67 -31.15
N PHE A 737 8.72 -17.57 -31.53
CA PHE A 737 7.71 -18.57 -31.19
C PHE A 737 8.03 -19.93 -31.82
N LEU A 738 8.30 -19.98 -33.13
CA LEU A 738 8.60 -21.23 -33.83
C LEU A 738 9.80 -21.94 -33.20
N ARG A 739 10.88 -21.21 -32.90
CA ARG A 739 12.03 -21.74 -32.18
C ARG A 739 11.61 -22.38 -30.86
N ALA A 740 10.86 -21.66 -30.03
CA ALA A 740 10.46 -22.15 -28.72
C ALA A 740 9.54 -23.39 -28.82
N ALA A 741 8.61 -23.39 -29.78
CA ALA A 741 7.70 -24.51 -30.02
C ALA A 741 8.46 -25.77 -30.50
N HIS A 742 9.37 -25.64 -31.46
CA HIS A 742 10.20 -26.76 -31.93
C HIS A 742 11.10 -27.30 -30.82
N LEU A 743 11.72 -26.45 -30.00
CA LEU A 743 12.48 -26.89 -28.82
C LEU A 743 11.61 -27.70 -27.84
N THR A 744 10.39 -27.24 -27.57
CA THR A 744 9.44 -27.90 -26.66
C THR A 744 9.02 -29.28 -27.20
N LEU A 745 8.83 -29.41 -28.51
CA LEU A 745 8.49 -30.66 -29.19
C LEU A 745 9.71 -31.58 -29.44
N GLY A 746 10.93 -31.14 -29.09
CA GLY A 746 12.17 -31.90 -29.30
C GLY A 746 12.71 -31.88 -30.73
N ASP A 747 12.24 -30.98 -31.58
CA ASP A 747 12.67 -30.81 -32.97
C ASP A 747 13.84 -29.82 -33.09
N LEU A 748 15.03 -30.31 -32.75
CA LEU A 748 16.25 -29.48 -32.64
C LEU A 748 16.72 -28.93 -34.00
N GLU A 749 16.42 -29.62 -35.10
CA GLU A 749 16.84 -29.20 -36.44
C GLU A 749 16.07 -27.94 -36.87
N GLU A 750 14.74 -27.97 -36.78
CA GLU A 750 13.91 -26.81 -37.11
C GLU A 750 14.10 -25.66 -36.12
N ALA A 751 14.33 -25.97 -34.83
CA ALA A 751 14.72 -24.95 -33.86
C ALA A 751 16.02 -24.23 -34.27
N GLY A 752 17.03 -24.97 -34.72
CA GLY A 752 18.29 -24.42 -35.24
C GLY A 752 18.10 -23.58 -36.50
N ALA A 753 17.19 -24.00 -37.39
CA ALA A 753 16.81 -23.20 -38.56
C ALA A 753 16.13 -21.88 -38.17
N CYS A 754 15.28 -21.88 -37.15
CA CYS A 754 14.68 -20.66 -36.60
C CYS A 754 15.74 -19.74 -35.97
N GLU A 755 16.70 -20.28 -35.22
CA GLU A 755 17.81 -19.50 -34.63
C GLU A 755 18.66 -18.78 -35.67
N ALA A 756 18.97 -19.45 -36.79
CA ALA A 756 19.69 -18.85 -37.90
C ALA A 756 18.90 -17.67 -38.50
N ARG A 757 17.58 -17.80 -38.64
CA ARG A 757 16.71 -16.71 -39.13
C ARG A 757 16.61 -15.56 -38.15
N ILE A 758 16.52 -15.84 -36.84
CA ILE A 758 16.55 -14.81 -35.79
C ILE A 758 17.88 -14.04 -35.86
N SER A 759 19.01 -14.74 -35.98
CA SER A 759 20.33 -14.09 -36.05
C SER A 759 20.52 -13.25 -37.33
N ALA A 760 19.87 -13.63 -38.43
CA ALA A 760 19.86 -12.86 -39.67
C ALA A 760 18.91 -11.67 -39.65
N ASN A 761 17.99 -11.59 -38.68
CA ASN A 761 17.01 -10.52 -38.58
C ASN A 761 17.67 -9.20 -38.10
N PRO A 762 17.54 -8.08 -38.83
CA PRO A 762 18.17 -6.80 -38.47
C PRO A 762 17.81 -6.27 -37.08
N LEU A 763 16.62 -6.58 -36.56
CA LEU A 763 16.16 -6.12 -35.25
C LEU A 763 16.58 -7.03 -34.10
N ALA A 764 17.05 -8.26 -34.36
CA ALA A 764 17.38 -9.21 -33.31
C ALA A 764 18.46 -8.67 -32.36
N LYS A 765 19.52 -8.04 -32.89
CA LYS A 765 20.58 -7.44 -32.06
C LYS A 765 20.07 -6.28 -31.19
N ALA A 766 19.14 -5.48 -31.70
CA ALA A 766 18.58 -4.34 -30.96
C ALA A 766 17.64 -4.80 -29.84
N THR A 767 16.89 -5.88 -30.07
CA THR A 767 15.90 -6.40 -29.12
C THR A 767 16.49 -7.37 -28.11
N LEU A 768 17.36 -8.29 -28.54
CA LEU A 768 17.90 -9.39 -27.73
C LEU A 768 19.34 -9.12 -27.24
N GLY A 769 20.02 -8.12 -27.79
CA GLY A 769 21.43 -7.85 -27.50
C GLY A 769 22.38 -8.85 -28.15
N GLU A 770 23.54 -9.08 -27.53
CA GLU A 770 24.56 -10.04 -27.99
C GLU A 770 24.52 -11.36 -27.20
N LYS A 771 23.50 -11.56 -26.36
CA LYS A 771 23.35 -12.76 -25.53
C LYS A 771 22.79 -13.93 -26.35
N PRO A 772 23.01 -15.19 -25.92
CA PRO A 772 22.24 -16.33 -26.43
C PRO A 772 20.74 -16.04 -26.35
N ILE A 773 19.97 -16.45 -27.37
CA ILE A 773 18.53 -16.13 -27.48
C ILE A 773 17.76 -16.56 -26.22
N ALA A 774 18.08 -17.73 -25.67
CA ALA A 774 17.45 -18.22 -24.44
C ALA A 774 17.68 -17.29 -23.23
N ASP A 775 18.91 -16.79 -23.07
CA ASP A 775 19.25 -15.87 -21.98
C ASP A 775 18.59 -14.50 -22.20
N ALA A 776 18.53 -14.02 -23.44
CA ALA A 776 17.86 -12.77 -23.77
C ALA A 776 16.34 -12.84 -23.49
N VAL A 777 15.67 -13.93 -23.87
CA VAL A 777 14.25 -14.15 -23.57
C VAL A 777 14.02 -14.25 -22.06
N ARG A 778 14.86 -14.99 -21.34
CA ARG A 778 14.79 -15.09 -19.87
C ARG A 778 14.96 -13.72 -19.21
N ASP A 779 15.92 -12.92 -19.67
CA ASP A 779 16.17 -11.58 -19.15
C ASP A 779 14.99 -10.64 -19.42
N LEU A 780 14.41 -10.68 -20.61
CA LEU A 780 13.22 -9.91 -20.97
C LEU A 780 12.03 -10.29 -20.09
N THR A 781 11.78 -11.59 -19.92
CA THR A 781 10.71 -12.12 -19.07
C THR A 781 10.93 -11.72 -17.61
N THR A 782 12.15 -11.88 -17.10
CA THR A 782 12.52 -11.48 -15.73
C THR A 782 12.36 -9.98 -15.53
N SER A 783 12.76 -9.18 -16.51
CA SER A 783 12.61 -7.72 -16.46
C SER A 783 11.14 -7.30 -16.48
N ALA A 784 10.32 -7.95 -17.32
CA ALA A 784 8.88 -7.71 -17.38
C ALA A 784 8.18 -8.08 -16.07
N ARG A 785 8.55 -9.21 -15.46
CA ARG A 785 8.07 -9.60 -14.12
C ARG A 785 8.47 -8.58 -13.06
N ARG A 786 9.74 -8.17 -13.02
CA ARG A 786 10.25 -7.19 -12.05
C ARG A 786 9.56 -5.83 -12.14
N LEU A 787 9.20 -5.38 -13.35
CA LEU A 787 8.43 -4.15 -13.53
C LEU A 787 7.06 -4.20 -12.82
N GLY A 788 6.48 -5.39 -12.67
CA GLY A 788 5.25 -5.59 -11.88
C GLY A 788 5.48 -5.69 -10.36
N PHE A 789 6.69 -6.02 -9.90
CA PHE A 789 7.00 -6.33 -8.50
C PHE A 789 7.72 -5.24 -7.71
N THR A 790 8.25 -4.19 -8.34
CA THR A 790 8.83 -3.06 -7.60
C THR A 790 7.72 -2.23 -6.94
N GLN A 791 7.40 -2.56 -5.68
CA GLN A 791 6.65 -1.72 -4.74
C GLN A 791 7.54 -1.27 -3.58
#